data_AF-A0A9E2VLE2-F1
#
_entry.id   AF-A0A9E2VLE2-F1
#
_cell.length_a   1.000
_cell.length_b   1.000
_cell.length_c   1.000
_cell.angle_alpha   90.00
_cell.angle_beta   90.00
_cell.angle_gamma   90.00
#
_symmetry.space_group_name_H-M   'P 1'
#
loop_
_entity.id
_entity.type
_entity.pdbx_description
1 polymer ?
#
loop_
_entity_poly.entity_id
_entity_poly.type
_entity_poly.pdbx_seq_one_letter_code
_entity_poly.pdbx_strand_id
1 'polypeptide(L)'
;MICPLPPALAAPSLPAKFPTLTNVAQVRGLSVEAARAGQPVRLRGVVTYYDAPWGILFVQDGTGGVFIEPAGQRFEVLPGAGVEVTGFSAAGDYKPIVGRPSVRVGARAPLPTAVTVSWDEMFSGREDCQWVSLSGMVRSVGEQEGRVRLELAAGDRRLKVILLALAQRAHPELVGATVRLTGVCGTIADGKGKFLAPQLFVPSWDEVRIEKPAPGDVFALPVKRISDLRAASTRVPFQGRIHLFGLVTDFKTNAPLELADGTGSAEVRTLTPVVVRDGVALDAVGFVSSNPAGVVLEDAVVRRLGFGSVPLPTDSAKSARASLAGSGLPILTTASRIRRLSPKEAARGYPVELRGVVTYYDVAWGVLFFQDATAGIFVDTGGQPLDLGAGDWVRLAGYSGPGEFAPVVRRPLFRIEGKAPMPSARLSTFARLITGGEDSQWVSIAGMVRSMSNDWGHVRIKLATGSGSLTAVLPGYSHRPLPEQLVDRTVQVQGVCGSLFDSRRRMVGIQLFVPSLADISAEETRAGGPDALPVQTIGSLMRFNPAGLAHRARIQGVVTLFRAGQYLYVQDQTDTICVRTAQPGGASVGDRVDVIGFPAMGHYSRILMDATFRRIGPGQMPAPLGVTADRVLREGLDGVLVQIDGYLFDTFAPSSERVLVLESADGVFLAHLEQAKGTPPFQAPPKGSWLRVTGICSVDVDSARQPKSFQILLRAPADVRVLAQPSWWTLRHVSTVVGLLAAAGLLAVGWGVTLNHRVRRQTGQIRAQLRQEAELQARYRELFENANDVIYTHDLAGRLTSLNEAGERLLGYTRQEAQHTAIQQWVAPACRDRFAAWLALACSSTGTAAGEFEMVGKTGRRVTLEMSPRLVFQDGQPVAVQVIARDTTERKRAEDYATVFSDLGRRLSAGRTPREAAVVVSEIADRLLGWDAFIVELLSPDQHRSTTVLAIDVIDGQRREVHPAQPDQISPIMRRTLEEGPQLLLREETSSHPPGTIPFGDTERATASLMYVPVRQGARAIGFLSVQSYTPRVYDAEKLQTLQALADHCAGALERIQAEVALHQSEERYRLLVENSNDLVCELSVEGRYLYVSPNYAALTGHVPEELSGQNALDQV
;
A
#
# COMPACT_ATOMS: atom_id res chain seq x y z
N MET A 1 42.68 -21.97 14.10
CA MET A 1 43.36 -20.67 13.94
C MET A 1 42.29 -19.61 13.83
N ILE A 2 42.08 -18.89 14.93
CA ILE A 2 41.10 -17.82 15.09
C ILE A 2 41.86 -16.52 14.84
N CYS A 3 41.43 -15.73 13.86
CA CYS A 3 41.89 -14.35 13.68
C CYS A 3 40.80 -13.40 14.22
N PRO A 4 41.18 -12.35 14.96
CA PRO A 4 40.31 -11.68 15.92
C PRO A 4 39.37 -10.66 15.27
N LEU A 5 38.21 -10.45 15.92
CA LEU A 5 37.35 -9.29 15.71
C LEU A 5 38.14 -8.00 15.99
N PRO A 6 37.92 -6.91 15.23
CA PRO A 6 38.55 -5.63 15.51
C PRO A 6 38.06 -5.09 16.87
N PRO A 7 38.91 -4.34 17.61
CA PRO A 7 38.56 -3.83 18.93
C PRO A 7 37.37 -2.86 18.83
N ALA A 8 36.50 -2.94 19.84
CA ALA A 8 35.45 -1.96 20.07
C ALA A 8 36.03 -0.55 19.97
N LEU A 9 35.37 0.31 19.18
CA LEU A 9 35.63 1.75 19.15
C LEU A 9 35.70 2.25 20.60
N ALA A 10 36.88 2.71 20.99
CA ALA A 10 37.08 3.40 22.25
C ALA A 10 36.08 4.56 22.34
N ALA A 11 35.40 4.66 23.49
CA ALA A 11 34.55 5.79 23.80
C ALA A 11 35.37 7.09 23.67
N PRO A 12 34.86 8.13 23.00
CA PRO A 12 35.54 9.42 23.00
C PRO A 12 35.62 9.93 24.44
N SER A 13 36.82 10.30 24.87
CA SER A 13 37.05 11.01 26.12
C SER A 13 36.27 12.32 26.11
N LEU A 14 35.34 12.45 27.06
CA LEU A 14 34.49 13.64 27.21
C LEU A 14 35.30 14.85 27.72
N PRO A 15 35.05 16.06 27.20
CA PRO A 15 35.68 17.28 27.70
C PRO A 15 35.21 17.60 29.14
N ALA A 16 36.17 17.77 30.05
CA ALA A 16 35.96 18.21 31.41
C ALA A 16 35.54 19.69 31.45
N LYS A 17 34.25 20.00 31.66
CA LYS A 17 33.79 21.36 32.02
C LYS A 17 32.55 21.45 32.93
N PHE A 18 31.87 20.36 33.28
CA PHE A 18 30.68 20.40 34.15
C PHE A 18 30.84 19.53 35.41
N PRO A 19 30.40 19.99 36.59
CA PRO A 19 30.42 19.20 37.81
C PRO A 19 29.47 18.00 37.72
N THR A 20 29.84 16.88 38.33
CA THR A 20 28.99 15.69 38.41
C THR A 20 27.77 15.95 39.27
N LEU A 21 26.58 15.65 38.75
CA LEU A 21 25.32 15.78 39.48
C LEU A 21 25.15 14.57 40.42
N THR A 22 24.92 14.82 41.71
CA THR A 22 24.96 13.79 42.77
C THR A 22 23.62 13.51 43.44
N ASN A 23 22.58 14.31 43.17
CA ASN A 23 21.22 14.08 43.65
C ASN A 23 20.18 14.41 42.56
N VAL A 24 18.97 13.89 42.74
CA VAL A 24 17.88 14.03 41.76
C VAL A 24 17.45 15.48 41.57
N ALA A 25 17.38 16.28 42.63
CA ALA A 25 17.01 17.70 42.53
C ALA A 25 17.93 18.48 41.58
N GLN A 26 19.24 18.18 41.58
CA GLN A 26 20.20 18.77 40.64
C GLN A 26 19.92 18.37 39.19
N VAL A 27 19.56 17.11 38.93
CA VAL A 27 19.21 16.64 37.57
C VAL A 27 17.93 17.32 37.08
N ARG A 28 16.89 17.35 37.93
CA ARG A 28 15.59 17.96 37.59
C ARG A 28 15.64 19.48 37.45
N GLY A 29 16.59 20.12 38.11
CA GLY A 29 16.81 21.57 38.05
C GLY A 29 17.53 22.05 36.80
N LEU A 30 17.99 21.16 35.91
CA LEU A 30 18.66 21.55 34.66
C LEU A 30 17.68 22.20 33.68
N SER A 31 18.15 23.24 32.97
CA SER A 31 17.47 23.72 31.76
C SER A 31 17.52 22.64 30.67
N VAL A 32 16.60 22.71 29.70
CA VAL A 32 16.57 21.75 28.56
C VAL A 32 17.90 21.72 27.81
N GLU A 33 18.55 22.88 27.63
CA GLU A 33 19.86 23.01 27.00
C GLU A 33 20.97 22.34 27.82
N ALA A 34 20.98 22.56 29.15
CA ALA A 34 21.96 21.95 30.05
C ALA A 34 21.76 20.43 30.19
N ALA A 35 20.52 19.95 30.11
CA ALA A 35 20.20 18.52 30.08
C ALA A 35 20.68 17.88 28.77
N ARG A 36 20.51 18.55 27.61
CA ARG A 36 21.02 18.06 26.32
C ARG A 36 22.55 18.05 26.21
N ALA A 37 23.22 18.91 26.98
CA ALA A 37 24.68 18.96 27.03
C ALA A 37 25.33 17.71 27.65
N GLY A 38 24.55 16.81 28.28
CA GLY A 38 25.05 15.51 28.75
C GLY A 38 25.96 15.62 29.96
N GLN A 39 25.50 16.28 31.04
CA GLN A 39 26.29 16.39 32.26
C GLN A 39 26.42 15.03 32.95
N PRO A 40 27.60 14.68 33.51
CA PRO A 40 27.77 13.40 34.19
C PRO A 40 26.91 13.34 35.46
N VAL A 41 26.23 12.21 35.65
CA VAL A 41 25.31 11.94 36.75
C VAL A 41 25.81 10.74 37.56
N ARG A 42 25.80 10.83 38.89
CA ARG A 42 26.00 9.71 39.83
C ARG A 42 25.03 9.83 41.00
N LEU A 43 23.92 9.10 40.93
CA LEU A 43 22.85 9.11 41.93
C LEU A 43 22.89 7.87 42.80
N ARG A 44 22.44 8.01 44.05
CA ARG A 44 22.13 6.89 44.94
C ARG A 44 20.68 7.03 45.38
N GLY A 45 19.85 6.04 45.05
CA GLY A 45 18.43 6.07 45.34
C GLY A 45 17.82 4.68 45.42
N VAL A 46 16.51 4.62 45.56
CA VAL A 46 15.72 3.38 45.60
C VAL A 46 14.90 3.28 44.33
N VAL A 47 14.87 2.10 43.73
CA VAL A 47 13.99 1.81 42.59
C VAL A 47 12.54 1.83 43.07
N THR A 48 11.74 2.75 42.55
CA THR A 48 10.32 2.86 42.93
C THR A 48 9.40 2.11 41.96
N TYR A 49 9.78 2.03 40.69
CA TYR A 49 9.09 1.24 39.68
C TYR A 49 10.06 0.84 38.58
N TYR A 50 10.04 -0.41 38.16
CA TYR A 50 10.85 -0.89 37.05
C TYR A 50 10.09 -1.92 36.23
N ASP A 51 10.08 -1.70 34.92
CA ASP A 51 9.38 -2.48 33.94
C ASP A 51 10.24 -2.62 32.68
N ALA A 52 10.94 -3.74 32.58
CA ALA A 52 11.92 -3.98 31.54
C ALA A 52 11.31 -4.05 30.11
N PRO A 53 10.16 -4.73 29.87
CA PRO A 53 9.53 -4.71 28.55
C PRO A 53 9.09 -3.33 28.07
N TRP A 54 8.60 -2.46 28.96
CA TRP A 54 8.21 -1.08 28.58
C TRP A 54 9.37 -0.08 28.64
N GLY A 55 10.56 -0.51 29.08
CA GLY A 55 11.72 0.36 29.22
C GLY A 55 11.52 1.47 30.26
N ILE A 56 10.71 1.22 31.30
CA ILE A 56 10.39 2.22 32.32
C ILE A 56 11.20 1.91 33.58
N LEU A 57 12.02 2.87 34.03
CA LEU A 57 12.74 2.79 35.30
C LEU A 57 12.64 4.12 36.03
N PHE A 58 12.07 4.10 37.23
CA PHE A 58 12.02 5.23 38.14
C PHE A 58 12.88 4.96 39.36
N VAL A 59 13.70 5.96 39.72
CA VAL A 59 14.55 5.93 40.90
C VAL A 59 14.31 7.19 41.71
N GLN A 60 14.20 7.04 43.03
CA GLN A 60 13.96 8.15 43.94
C GLN A 60 15.02 8.19 45.04
N ASP A 61 15.58 9.39 45.27
CA ASP A 61 16.45 9.68 46.40
C ASP A 61 15.73 10.60 47.42
N GLY A 62 16.44 11.06 48.46
CA GLY A 62 15.87 11.96 49.47
C GLY A 62 15.50 13.36 48.96
N THR A 63 15.82 13.69 47.70
CA THR A 63 15.54 14.98 47.06
C THR A 63 14.45 14.90 45.99
N GLY A 64 14.12 13.70 45.49
CA GLY A 64 12.99 13.45 44.61
C GLY A 64 13.17 12.25 43.70
N GLY A 65 12.16 11.99 42.85
CA GLY A 65 12.21 10.94 41.84
C GLY A 65 12.63 11.42 40.45
N VAL A 66 13.29 10.56 39.68
CA VAL A 66 13.73 10.80 38.30
C VAL A 66 13.49 9.57 37.44
N PHE A 67 13.21 9.80 36.15
CA PHE A 67 13.16 8.74 35.15
C PHE A 67 14.57 8.43 34.63
N ILE A 68 14.89 7.14 34.55
CA ILE A 68 16.15 6.61 34.06
C ILE A 68 15.85 5.89 32.74
N GLU A 69 16.41 6.36 31.62
CA GLU A 69 16.16 5.80 30.30
C GLU A 69 17.05 4.56 30.06
N PRO A 70 16.50 3.34 30.02
CA PRO A 70 17.32 2.12 29.94
C PRO A 70 18.01 1.92 28.59
N ALA A 71 17.55 2.61 27.53
CA ALA A 71 18.10 2.53 26.17
C ALA A 71 18.32 1.09 25.65
N GLY A 72 17.36 0.20 25.91
CA GLY A 72 17.41 -1.22 25.53
C GLY A 72 18.21 -2.12 26.47
N GLN A 73 18.83 -1.58 27.52
CA GLN A 73 19.48 -2.37 28.56
C GLN A 73 18.45 -2.94 29.54
N ARG A 74 18.66 -4.19 29.97
CA ARG A 74 17.88 -4.82 31.04
C ARG A 74 18.71 -4.86 32.32
N PHE A 75 18.14 -4.33 33.39
CA PHE A 75 18.68 -4.40 34.74
C PHE A 75 17.96 -5.48 35.55
N GLU A 76 18.69 -6.28 36.32
CA GLU A 76 18.10 -7.23 37.28
C GLU A 76 17.80 -6.51 38.61
N VAL A 77 16.82 -5.61 38.59
CA VAL A 77 16.38 -4.85 39.76
C VAL A 77 14.90 -5.05 40.02
N LEU A 78 14.51 -4.95 41.29
CA LEU A 78 13.12 -4.98 41.71
C LEU A 78 12.78 -3.66 42.43
N PRO A 79 11.51 -3.23 42.45
CA PRO A 79 11.06 -2.15 43.32
C PRO A 79 11.51 -2.39 44.77
N GLY A 80 12.04 -1.34 45.43
CA GLY A 80 12.68 -1.40 46.75
C GLY A 80 14.17 -1.78 46.74
N ALA A 81 14.79 -2.03 45.59
CA ALA A 81 16.25 -2.20 45.51
C ALA A 81 16.96 -0.83 45.65
N GLY A 82 17.93 -0.74 46.55
CA GLY A 82 18.85 0.40 46.57
C GLY A 82 19.80 0.31 45.38
N VAL A 83 19.98 1.40 44.63
CA VAL A 83 20.80 1.44 43.42
C VAL A 83 21.73 2.65 43.39
N GLU A 84 22.93 2.44 42.84
CA GLU A 84 23.81 3.51 42.41
C GLU A 84 23.73 3.62 40.89
N VAL A 85 23.22 4.74 40.38
CA VAL A 85 23.02 4.99 38.95
C VAL A 85 24.05 6.00 38.47
N THR A 86 24.90 5.59 37.53
CA THR A 86 25.80 6.49 36.81
C THR A 86 25.35 6.67 35.38
N GLY A 87 25.48 7.87 34.80
CA GLY A 87 25.07 8.12 33.42
C GLY A 87 25.28 9.58 33.04
N PHE A 88 24.47 10.07 32.10
CA PHE A 88 24.49 11.46 31.67
C PHE A 88 23.08 12.05 31.73
N SER A 89 22.96 13.34 32.02
CA SER A 89 21.68 14.03 31.86
C SER A 89 21.23 14.00 30.41
N ALA A 90 19.93 13.92 30.20
CA ALA A 90 19.30 14.02 28.89
C ALA A 90 17.99 14.81 29.00
N ALA A 91 17.56 15.44 27.92
CA ALA A 91 16.23 16.04 27.88
C ALA A 91 15.18 14.92 27.84
N GLY A 92 14.27 14.91 28.81
CA GLY A 92 13.07 14.08 28.75
C GLY A 92 11.88 14.83 28.20
N ASP A 93 10.76 14.12 28.06
CA ASP A 93 9.52 14.65 27.47
C ASP A 93 8.84 15.73 28.32
N TYR A 94 9.17 15.88 29.60
CA TYR A 94 8.61 16.93 30.47
C TYR A 94 9.67 17.55 31.38
N LYS A 95 10.42 16.71 32.10
CA LYS A 95 11.55 17.11 32.93
C LYS A 95 12.83 16.37 32.50
N PRO A 96 14.02 16.87 32.83
CA PRO A 96 15.28 16.18 32.54
C PRO A 96 15.32 14.77 33.13
N ILE A 97 15.97 13.86 32.41
CA ILE A 97 16.10 12.43 32.75
C ILE A 97 17.58 12.02 32.79
N VAL A 98 17.85 10.78 33.17
CA VAL A 98 19.20 10.20 33.10
C VAL A 98 19.26 9.21 31.94
N GLY A 99 20.05 9.56 30.92
CA GLY A 99 20.33 8.72 29.76
C GLY A 99 21.66 7.96 29.89
N ARG A 100 21.81 6.91 29.06
CA ARG A 100 22.97 5.99 29.07
C ARG A 100 23.34 5.51 30.49
N PRO A 101 22.37 4.98 31.26
CA PRO A 101 22.60 4.59 32.63
C PRO A 101 23.46 3.32 32.72
N SER A 102 24.25 3.25 33.77
CA SER A 102 24.87 2.06 34.33
C SER A 102 24.41 1.96 35.78
N VAL A 103 23.67 0.90 36.09
CA VAL A 103 23.03 0.69 37.39
C VAL A 103 23.80 -0.38 38.16
N ARG A 104 24.22 -0.05 39.38
CA ARG A 104 24.75 -1.04 40.34
C ARG A 104 23.74 -1.27 41.44
N VAL A 105 23.39 -2.54 41.66
CA VAL A 105 22.43 -2.93 42.68
C VAL A 105 23.13 -3.05 44.03
N GLY A 106 22.60 -2.36 45.03
CA GLY A 106 23.01 -2.43 46.43
C GLY A 106 22.03 -3.22 47.28
N ALA A 107 22.11 -3.03 48.61
CA ALA A 107 21.15 -3.65 49.53
C ALA A 107 19.72 -3.12 49.31
N ARG A 108 18.71 -3.93 49.65
CA ARG A 108 17.31 -3.46 49.69
C ARG A 108 17.18 -2.28 50.66
N ALA A 109 16.38 -1.32 50.25
CA ALA A 109 16.01 -0.16 51.05
C ALA A 109 14.47 -0.07 51.10
N PRO A 110 13.87 0.46 52.18
CA PRO A 110 12.44 0.70 52.20
C PRO A 110 12.05 1.66 51.06
N LEU A 111 10.87 1.46 50.49
CA LEU A 111 10.30 2.41 49.53
C LEU A 111 10.15 3.79 50.21
N PRO A 112 10.29 4.90 49.46
CA PRO A 112 10.10 6.24 50.01
C PRO A 112 8.73 6.41 50.67
N THR A 113 8.63 7.28 51.68
CA THR A 113 7.33 7.65 52.26
C THR A 113 6.47 8.33 51.20
N ALA A 114 5.31 7.76 50.90
CA ALA A 114 4.42 8.28 49.86
C ALA A 114 3.82 9.64 50.26
N VAL A 115 3.89 10.60 49.35
CA VAL A 115 3.20 11.89 49.51
C VAL A 115 1.72 11.69 49.20
N THR A 116 0.84 11.98 50.16
CA THR A 116 -0.62 11.92 49.89
C THR A 116 -1.02 13.18 49.12
N VAL A 117 -1.54 12.99 47.91
CA VAL A 117 -1.85 14.09 46.98
C VAL A 117 -3.34 14.20 46.74
N SER A 118 -3.83 15.44 46.56
CA SER A 118 -5.18 15.69 46.07
C SER A 118 -5.28 15.49 44.55
N TRP A 119 -6.51 15.34 44.04
CA TRP A 119 -6.77 15.32 42.60
C TRP A 119 -6.36 16.62 41.89
N ASP A 120 -6.28 17.75 42.60
CA ASP A 120 -5.76 19.00 42.05
C ASP A 120 -4.24 19.00 41.92
N GLU A 121 -3.55 18.54 42.95
CA GLU A 121 -2.10 18.44 42.95
C GLU A 121 -1.59 17.42 41.92
N MET A 122 -2.30 16.29 41.77
CA MET A 122 -1.95 15.26 40.78
C MET A 122 -1.94 15.80 39.34
N PHE A 123 -2.86 16.70 38.99
CA PHE A 123 -2.98 17.29 37.66
C PHE A 123 -2.17 18.58 37.48
N SER A 124 -1.43 19.01 38.51
CA SER A 124 -0.55 20.18 38.44
C SER A 124 0.80 19.90 37.76
N GLY A 125 1.16 18.63 37.58
CA GLY A 125 2.47 18.21 37.05
C GLY A 125 3.65 18.44 38.00
N ARG A 126 3.41 18.86 39.26
CA ARG A 126 4.46 19.06 40.27
C ARG A 126 5.07 17.75 40.75
N GLU A 127 4.22 16.75 40.94
CA GLU A 127 4.55 15.45 41.54
C GLU A 127 5.16 14.44 40.56
N ASP A 128 5.57 14.88 39.37
CA ASP A 128 6.22 14.04 38.38
C ASP A 128 7.40 13.24 38.97
N CYS A 129 7.48 11.96 38.59
CA CYS A 129 8.38 10.93 39.09
C CYS A 129 8.35 10.66 40.61
N GLN A 130 7.47 11.32 41.38
CA GLN A 130 7.41 11.13 42.83
C GLN A 130 6.57 9.92 43.21
N TRP A 131 6.95 9.28 44.31
CA TRP A 131 6.15 8.28 45.00
C TRP A 131 4.98 8.94 45.76
N VAL A 132 3.74 8.71 45.29
CA VAL A 132 2.52 9.37 45.75
C VAL A 132 1.42 8.38 46.13
N SER A 133 0.47 8.82 46.95
CA SER A 133 -0.74 8.07 47.30
C SER A 133 -2.00 8.88 46.99
N LEU A 134 -2.97 8.26 46.31
CA LEU A 134 -4.22 8.89 45.87
C LEU A 134 -5.41 7.93 46.04
N SER A 135 -6.56 8.45 46.49
CA SER A 135 -7.84 7.71 46.55
C SER A 135 -8.75 8.08 45.38
N GLY A 136 -9.38 7.08 44.77
CA GLY A 136 -10.32 7.25 43.66
C GLY A 136 -11.29 6.08 43.52
N MET A 137 -12.41 6.29 42.81
CA MET A 137 -13.31 5.21 42.44
C MET A 137 -12.82 4.56 41.14
N VAL A 138 -12.70 3.23 41.12
CA VAL A 138 -12.35 2.48 39.90
C VAL A 138 -13.52 2.50 38.94
N ARG A 139 -13.30 3.03 37.74
CA ARG A 139 -14.29 3.10 36.64
C ARG A 139 -14.18 1.94 35.68
N SER A 140 -12.96 1.56 35.36
CA SER A 140 -12.67 0.47 34.44
C SER A 140 -11.44 -0.29 34.91
N VAL A 141 -11.44 -1.59 34.63
CA VAL A 141 -10.32 -2.51 34.82
C VAL A 141 -10.10 -3.20 33.49
N GLY A 142 -8.86 -3.20 33.00
CA GLY A 142 -8.48 -3.89 31.79
C GLY A 142 -7.08 -4.47 31.91
N GLU A 143 -6.64 -5.12 30.84
CA GLU A 143 -5.29 -5.64 30.72
C GLU A 143 -4.58 -4.94 29.55
N GLN A 144 -3.31 -4.61 29.71
CA GLN A 144 -2.47 -4.03 28.67
C GLN A 144 -1.10 -4.71 28.71
N GLU A 145 -0.84 -5.58 27.72
CA GLU A 145 0.45 -6.29 27.54
C GLU A 145 0.94 -7.03 28.81
N GLY A 146 0.03 -7.67 29.55
CA GLY A 146 0.34 -8.38 30.80
C GLY A 146 0.42 -7.50 32.07
N ARG A 147 -0.05 -6.25 32.00
CA ARG A 147 -0.25 -5.35 33.16
C ARG A 147 -1.72 -5.06 33.37
N VAL A 148 -2.09 -4.82 34.62
CA VAL A 148 -3.46 -4.42 34.94
C VAL A 148 -3.57 -2.90 34.76
N ARG A 149 -4.49 -2.47 33.90
CA ARG A 149 -4.82 -1.07 33.69
C ARG A 149 -6.08 -0.73 34.48
N LEU A 150 -5.99 0.28 35.34
CA LEU A 150 -7.14 0.83 36.05
C LEU A 150 -7.40 2.26 35.58
N GLU A 151 -8.66 2.66 35.58
CA GLU A 151 -9.05 4.07 35.45
C GLU A 151 -9.73 4.51 36.73
N LEU A 152 -9.12 5.46 37.43
CA LEU A 152 -9.71 6.07 38.63
C LEU A 152 -10.46 7.34 38.25
N ALA A 153 -11.54 7.62 38.97
CA ALA A 153 -12.22 8.90 38.88
C ALA A 153 -12.55 9.49 40.26
N ALA A 154 -12.55 10.82 40.31
CA ALA A 154 -13.18 11.61 41.35
C ALA A 154 -13.78 12.87 40.71
N GLY A 155 -15.11 13.02 40.78
CA GLY A 155 -15.81 14.09 40.07
C GLY A 155 -15.73 13.92 38.55
N ASP A 156 -15.28 14.97 37.85
CA ASP A 156 -15.07 15.03 36.41
C ASP A 156 -13.66 14.60 35.96
N ARG A 157 -12.74 14.35 36.90
CA ARG A 157 -11.35 13.97 36.59
C ARG A 157 -11.17 12.48 36.50
N ARG A 158 -10.37 12.06 35.52
CA ARG A 158 -10.01 10.66 35.27
C ARG A 158 -8.50 10.48 35.24
N LEU A 159 -7.99 9.47 35.95
CA LEU A 159 -6.56 9.15 36.03
C LEU A 159 -6.32 7.72 35.56
N LYS A 160 -5.38 7.57 34.61
CA LYS A 160 -4.91 6.24 34.17
C LYS A 160 -3.89 5.70 35.17
N VAL A 161 -4.06 4.45 35.57
CA VAL A 161 -3.17 3.73 36.47
C VAL A 161 -2.70 2.44 35.79
N ILE A 162 -1.40 2.18 35.85
CA ILE A 162 -0.76 0.96 35.37
C ILE A 162 -0.19 0.20 36.56
N LEU A 163 -0.66 -1.01 36.77
CA LEU A 163 -0.23 -1.91 37.82
C LEU A 163 0.62 -3.04 37.25
N LEU A 164 1.85 -3.19 37.75
CA LEU A 164 2.77 -4.25 37.35
C LEU A 164 2.34 -5.57 38.02
N ALA A 165 1.52 -6.35 37.33
CA ALA A 165 0.91 -7.59 37.85
C ALA A 165 1.12 -8.76 36.87
N LEU A 166 2.39 -9.11 36.63
CA LEU A 166 2.82 -10.08 35.60
C LEU A 166 2.25 -11.52 35.72
N ALA A 167 1.47 -11.83 36.75
CA ALA A 167 0.95 -13.17 37.02
C ALA A 167 -0.51 -13.24 37.53
N GLN A 168 -1.22 -12.11 37.67
CA GLN A 168 -2.59 -12.09 38.21
C GLN A 168 -3.56 -11.48 37.21
N ARG A 169 -4.71 -12.13 37.01
CA ARG A 169 -5.76 -11.68 36.08
C ARG A 169 -6.33 -10.33 36.53
N ALA A 170 -6.87 -9.57 35.58
CA ALA A 170 -7.69 -8.40 35.88
C ALA A 170 -8.76 -8.74 36.93
N HIS A 171 -8.94 -7.85 37.92
CA HIS A 171 -9.91 -7.96 39.01
C HIS A 171 -11.16 -7.11 38.68
N PRO A 172 -12.08 -7.57 37.81
CA PRO A 172 -13.26 -6.82 37.40
C PRO A 172 -14.20 -6.46 38.56
N GLU A 173 -14.12 -7.18 39.68
CA GLU A 173 -14.84 -6.88 40.92
C GLU A 173 -14.44 -5.53 41.56
N LEU A 174 -13.32 -4.94 41.16
CA LEU A 174 -12.93 -3.61 41.62
C LEU A 174 -13.74 -2.49 40.95
N VAL A 175 -14.41 -2.75 39.82
CA VAL A 175 -15.18 -1.71 39.10
C VAL A 175 -16.33 -1.21 39.97
N GLY A 176 -16.25 0.05 40.42
CA GLY A 176 -17.18 0.68 41.36
C GLY A 176 -16.70 0.70 42.82
N ALA A 177 -15.58 0.05 43.14
CA ALA A 177 -14.92 0.17 44.44
C ALA A 177 -14.17 1.51 44.54
N THR A 178 -14.08 2.07 45.76
CA THR A 178 -13.14 3.16 46.06
C THR A 178 -11.84 2.54 46.56
N VAL A 179 -10.74 2.84 45.89
CA VAL A 179 -9.41 2.31 46.20
C VAL A 179 -8.44 3.46 46.48
N ARG A 180 -7.52 3.24 47.42
CA ARG A 180 -6.32 4.04 47.63
C ARG A 180 -5.15 3.32 47.00
N LEU A 181 -4.47 4.00 46.07
CA LEU A 181 -3.33 3.46 45.34
C LEU A 181 -2.07 4.25 45.69
N THR A 182 -0.96 3.54 45.87
CA THR A 182 0.36 4.14 46.09
C THR A 182 1.29 3.77 44.94
N GLY A 183 1.96 4.74 44.32
CA GLY A 183 2.78 4.48 43.14
C GLY A 183 3.58 5.69 42.69
N VAL A 184 4.33 5.54 41.59
CA VAL A 184 5.06 6.64 40.97
C VAL A 184 4.14 7.43 40.05
N CYS A 185 4.04 8.74 40.24
CA CYS A 185 3.39 9.62 39.28
C CYS A 185 4.27 9.80 38.05
N GLY A 186 3.81 9.36 36.88
CA GLY A 186 4.41 9.65 35.58
C GLY A 186 3.64 10.74 34.84
N THR A 187 4.32 11.42 33.91
CA THR A 187 3.73 12.48 33.10
C THR A 187 3.61 12.04 31.64
N ILE A 188 2.48 12.37 31.02
CA ILE A 188 2.30 12.38 29.57
C ILE A 188 2.46 13.84 29.11
N ALA A 189 3.38 14.08 28.18
CA ALA A 189 3.65 15.41 27.63
C ALA A 189 3.59 15.40 26.10
N ASP A 190 3.42 16.58 25.50
CA ASP A 190 3.50 16.74 24.04
C ASP A 190 4.96 16.76 23.54
N GLY A 191 5.16 16.65 22.22
CA GLY A 191 6.50 16.71 21.61
C GLY A 191 7.25 18.03 21.79
N LYS A 192 6.67 19.01 22.50
CA LYS A 192 7.28 20.30 22.87
C LYS A 192 7.59 20.43 24.36
N GLY A 193 7.33 19.40 25.16
CA GLY A 193 7.62 19.44 26.60
C GLY A 193 6.46 19.88 27.50
N LYS A 194 5.24 20.04 26.97
CA LYS A 194 4.09 20.54 27.74
C LYS A 194 3.36 19.39 28.43
N PHE A 195 3.09 19.53 29.73
CA PHE A 195 2.25 18.61 30.51
C PHE A 195 0.85 18.48 29.88
N LEU A 196 0.44 17.26 29.55
CA LEU A 196 -0.90 16.95 29.03
C LEU A 196 -1.77 16.26 30.09
N ALA A 197 -1.24 15.21 30.73
CA ALA A 197 -1.97 14.45 31.73
C ALA A 197 -1.02 13.67 32.65
N PRO A 198 -1.41 13.42 33.91
CA PRO A 198 -0.69 12.50 34.78
C PRO A 198 -1.11 11.04 34.53
N GLN A 199 -0.25 10.11 34.91
CA GLN A 199 -0.54 8.67 35.03
C GLN A 199 0.14 8.11 36.28
N LEU A 200 -0.39 7.04 36.86
CA LEU A 200 0.16 6.43 38.07
C LEU A 200 0.69 5.03 37.78
N PHE A 201 1.94 4.76 38.14
CA PHE A 201 2.59 3.46 38.00
C PHE A 201 2.72 2.78 39.37
N VAL A 202 2.02 1.66 39.54
CA VAL A 202 1.93 0.92 40.80
C VAL A 202 2.72 -0.39 40.65
N PRO A 203 3.73 -0.67 41.49
CA PRO A 203 4.65 -1.79 41.26
C PRO A 203 4.11 -3.16 41.70
N SER A 204 3.10 -3.22 42.57
CA SER A 204 2.47 -4.48 42.99
C SER A 204 1.08 -4.26 43.59
N TRP A 205 0.32 -5.34 43.73
CA TRP A 205 -0.99 -5.33 44.40
C TRP A 205 -0.93 -4.95 45.88
N ASP A 206 0.23 -5.05 46.53
CA ASP A 206 0.40 -4.64 47.93
C ASP A 206 0.17 -3.13 48.13
N GLU A 207 0.32 -2.35 47.06
CA GLU A 207 0.11 -0.91 47.04
C GLU A 207 -1.33 -0.50 46.66
N VAL A 208 -2.25 -1.48 46.57
CA VAL A 208 -3.68 -1.29 46.28
C VAL A 208 -4.51 -1.59 47.52
N ARG A 209 -5.15 -0.57 48.11
CA ARG A 209 -6.02 -0.74 49.28
C ARG A 209 -7.46 -0.38 48.96
N ILE A 210 -8.38 -1.33 49.13
CA ILE A 210 -9.82 -1.08 48.98
C ILE A 210 -10.32 -0.30 50.21
N GLU A 211 -10.80 0.93 50.00
CA GLU A 211 -11.43 1.76 51.04
C GLU A 211 -12.93 1.49 51.12
N LYS A 212 -13.59 1.26 49.98
CA LYS A 212 -15.02 0.86 49.89
C LYS A 212 -15.20 -0.20 48.79
N PRO A 213 -15.81 -1.36 49.07
CA PRO A 213 -16.01 -2.42 48.06
C PRO A 213 -17.07 -2.05 47.01
N ALA A 214 -17.02 -2.68 45.84
CA ALA A 214 -18.02 -2.52 44.80
C ALA A 214 -19.38 -3.15 45.22
N PRO A 215 -20.53 -2.57 44.82
CA PRO A 215 -21.83 -3.19 45.04
C PRO A 215 -21.99 -4.48 44.21
N GLY A 216 -22.54 -5.55 44.82
CA GLY A 216 -22.53 -6.91 44.28
C GLY A 216 -23.28 -7.12 42.95
N ASP A 217 -24.59 -6.85 42.89
CA ASP A 217 -25.34 -6.85 41.61
C ASP A 217 -25.69 -5.41 41.22
N VAL A 218 -25.04 -4.93 40.16
CA VAL A 218 -25.22 -3.58 39.64
C VAL A 218 -26.59 -3.39 38.97
N PHE A 219 -27.25 -4.47 38.54
CA PHE A 219 -28.60 -4.45 37.96
C PHE A 219 -29.72 -4.59 39.00
N ALA A 220 -29.39 -4.83 40.28
CA ALA A 220 -30.36 -4.82 41.38
C ALA A 220 -30.82 -3.40 41.78
N LEU A 221 -30.23 -2.37 41.17
CA LEU A 221 -30.69 -0.98 41.33
C LEU A 221 -32.12 -0.81 40.77
N PRO A 222 -32.97 0.04 41.33
CA PRO A 222 -34.30 0.30 40.79
C PRO A 222 -34.22 1.03 39.43
N VAL A 223 -35.01 0.56 38.44
CA VAL A 223 -35.12 1.19 37.11
C VAL A 223 -35.71 2.60 37.25
N LYS A 224 -35.03 3.60 36.71
CA LYS A 224 -35.51 4.99 36.63
C LYS A 224 -36.02 5.31 35.23
N ARG A 225 -37.00 6.21 35.12
CA ARG A 225 -37.46 6.74 33.82
C ARG A 225 -36.50 7.80 33.32
N ILE A 226 -36.28 7.86 32.01
CA ILE A 226 -35.39 8.84 31.38
C ILE A 226 -35.87 10.28 31.65
N SER A 227 -37.20 10.50 31.70
CA SER A 227 -37.79 11.81 32.04
C SER A 227 -37.37 12.35 33.41
N ASP A 228 -37.22 11.47 34.41
CA ASP A 228 -36.95 11.85 35.80
C ASP A 228 -35.51 12.33 35.98
N LEU A 229 -34.61 11.86 35.11
CA LEU A 229 -33.20 12.25 35.10
C LEU A 229 -32.99 13.63 34.49
N ARG A 230 -33.82 14.02 33.51
CA ARG A 230 -33.75 15.33 32.84
C ARG A 230 -34.13 16.48 33.78
N ALA A 231 -35.04 16.24 34.72
CA ALA A 231 -35.42 17.21 35.74
C ALA A 231 -34.39 17.34 36.87
N ALA A 232 -33.60 16.28 37.13
CA ALA A 232 -32.63 16.23 38.23
C ALA A 232 -31.19 16.61 37.82
N SER A 233 -30.81 16.41 36.56
CA SER A 233 -29.45 16.69 36.04
C SER A 233 -29.03 18.17 36.09
N THR A 234 -29.96 19.08 36.35
CA THR A 234 -29.71 20.53 36.45
C THR A 234 -29.39 21.02 37.87
N ARG A 235 -29.51 20.18 38.92
CA ARG A 235 -29.34 20.66 40.31
C ARG A 235 -28.27 19.96 41.16
N VAL A 236 -27.87 18.71 40.88
CA VAL A 236 -26.77 18.01 41.59
C VAL A 236 -26.15 16.91 40.70
N PRO A 237 -24.81 16.78 40.58
CA PRO A 237 -24.19 15.65 39.89
C PRO A 237 -24.47 14.34 40.64
N PHE A 238 -25.06 13.36 39.97
CA PHE A 238 -25.34 12.04 40.54
C PHE A 238 -24.02 11.32 40.86
N GLN A 239 -23.76 11.05 42.15
CA GLN A 239 -22.54 10.37 42.61
C GLN A 239 -22.59 8.84 42.46
N GLY A 240 -23.68 8.25 41.97
CA GLY A 240 -23.89 6.80 41.90
C GLY A 240 -24.41 6.32 40.54
N ARG A 241 -24.37 5.00 40.32
CA ARG A 241 -24.90 4.36 39.10
C ARG A 241 -26.42 4.48 39.02
N ILE A 242 -26.94 4.62 37.80
CA ILE A 242 -28.36 4.67 37.48
C ILE A 242 -28.68 3.53 36.51
N HIS A 243 -29.81 2.88 36.75
CA HIS A 243 -30.33 1.78 35.96
C HIS A 243 -31.47 2.27 35.05
N LEU A 244 -31.30 2.09 33.75
CA LEU A 244 -32.22 2.42 32.68
C LEU A 244 -32.61 1.16 31.89
N PHE A 245 -33.84 1.14 31.39
CA PHE A 245 -34.35 0.08 30.53
C PHE A 245 -35.09 0.69 29.33
N GLY A 246 -34.81 0.24 28.12
CA GLY A 246 -35.45 0.77 26.91
C GLY A 246 -35.10 0.01 25.63
N LEU A 247 -35.58 0.52 24.50
CA LEU A 247 -35.29 -0.01 23.16
C LEU A 247 -34.16 0.80 22.51
N VAL A 248 -33.26 0.12 21.81
CA VAL A 248 -32.22 0.79 21.00
C VAL A 248 -32.87 1.43 19.76
N THR A 249 -32.69 2.74 19.57
CA THR A 249 -33.40 3.50 18.51
C THR A 249 -32.50 4.03 17.38
N ASP A 250 -31.20 4.12 17.58
CA ASP A 250 -30.23 4.45 16.53
C ASP A 250 -28.89 3.75 16.84
N PHE A 251 -28.49 2.80 16.00
CA PHE A 251 -27.20 2.10 16.06
C PHE A 251 -26.33 2.47 14.86
N LYS A 252 -25.15 3.02 15.15
CA LYS A 252 -24.05 3.16 14.18
C LYS A 252 -22.81 2.46 14.74
N THR A 253 -22.11 1.70 13.91
CA THR A 253 -20.84 1.07 14.28
C THR A 253 -19.87 2.15 14.76
N ASN A 254 -19.32 2.01 15.97
CA ASN A 254 -18.47 3.01 16.67
C ASN A 254 -19.15 4.33 17.14
N ALA A 255 -20.48 4.38 17.29
CA ALA A 255 -21.20 5.48 17.92
C ALA A 255 -21.84 5.08 19.28
N PRO A 256 -22.10 6.05 20.18
CA PRO A 256 -22.84 5.79 21.43
C PRO A 256 -24.27 5.33 21.13
N LEU A 257 -24.77 4.36 21.92
CA LEU A 257 -26.09 3.74 21.73
C LEU A 257 -27.20 4.71 22.14
N GLU A 258 -28.26 4.86 21.35
CA GLU A 258 -29.44 5.61 21.80
C GLU A 258 -30.51 4.67 22.35
N LEU A 259 -30.92 4.88 23.62
CA LEU A 259 -31.90 4.08 24.35
C LEU A 259 -33.17 4.89 24.58
N ALA A 260 -34.34 4.36 24.21
CA ALA A 260 -35.63 4.98 24.44
C ALA A 260 -36.58 4.11 25.28
N ASP A 261 -37.17 4.68 26.33
CA ASP A 261 -38.09 3.98 27.26
C ASP A 261 -39.58 4.38 27.06
N GLY A 262 -39.88 5.13 26.00
CA GLY A 262 -41.19 5.73 25.72
C GLY A 262 -41.46 7.04 26.46
N THR A 263 -40.61 7.46 27.40
CA THR A 263 -40.69 8.74 28.13
C THR A 263 -39.60 9.74 27.71
N GLY A 264 -38.51 9.25 27.09
CA GLY A 264 -37.46 10.07 26.50
C GLY A 264 -36.40 9.19 25.83
N SER A 265 -35.31 9.83 25.37
CA SER A 265 -34.11 9.15 24.89
C SER A 265 -32.89 9.48 25.77
N ALA A 266 -32.02 8.49 25.94
CA ALA A 266 -30.76 8.61 26.66
C ALA A 266 -29.64 8.01 25.82
N GLU A 267 -28.52 8.72 25.77
CA GLU A 267 -27.31 8.24 25.11
C GLU A 267 -26.54 7.32 26.07
N VAL A 268 -26.25 6.09 25.66
CA VAL A 268 -25.59 5.07 26.45
C VAL A 268 -24.19 4.81 25.88
N ARG A 269 -23.17 5.21 26.63
CA ARG A 269 -21.76 5.03 26.29
C ARG A 269 -21.20 3.85 27.08
N THR A 270 -20.89 2.76 26.39
CA THR A 270 -20.34 1.54 27.00
C THR A 270 -18.81 1.56 26.95
N LEU A 271 -18.16 0.93 27.94
CA LEU A 271 -16.69 0.80 27.98
C LEU A 271 -16.17 -0.22 26.94
N THR A 272 -17.00 -1.18 26.56
CA THR A 272 -16.72 -2.17 25.52
C THR A 272 -17.72 -1.96 24.38
N PRO A 273 -17.31 -2.03 23.09
CA PRO A 273 -18.24 -1.95 21.98
C PRO A 273 -19.30 -3.04 22.10
N VAL A 274 -20.57 -2.65 22.18
CA VAL A 274 -21.67 -3.62 22.22
C VAL A 274 -22.41 -3.55 20.90
N VAL A 275 -22.30 -4.62 20.11
CA VAL A 275 -23.03 -4.75 18.85
C VAL A 275 -24.50 -5.06 19.17
N VAL A 276 -25.40 -4.08 19.05
CA VAL A 276 -26.83 -4.27 19.29
C VAL A 276 -27.60 -3.60 18.16
N ARG A 277 -28.48 -4.32 17.47
CA ARG A 277 -29.27 -3.76 16.37
C ARG A 277 -30.44 -2.92 16.91
N ASP A 278 -30.92 -1.99 16.10
CA ASP A 278 -32.12 -1.21 16.38
C ASP A 278 -33.32 -2.11 16.75
N GLY A 279 -34.06 -1.71 17.78
CA GLY A 279 -35.26 -2.39 18.26
C GLY A 279 -35.01 -3.48 19.30
N VAL A 280 -33.78 -3.71 19.74
CA VAL A 280 -33.49 -4.64 20.85
C VAL A 280 -33.74 -3.97 22.21
N ALA A 281 -34.37 -4.68 23.13
CA ALA A 281 -34.52 -4.24 24.52
C ALA A 281 -33.18 -4.37 25.26
N LEU A 282 -32.75 -3.27 25.87
CA LEU A 282 -31.47 -3.16 26.55
C LEU A 282 -31.70 -2.73 28.00
N ASP A 283 -31.02 -3.42 28.89
CA ASP A 283 -30.89 -3.05 30.30
C ASP A 283 -29.50 -2.44 30.48
N ALA A 284 -29.45 -1.18 30.93
CA ALA A 284 -28.25 -0.35 30.98
C ALA A 284 -28.04 0.28 32.35
N VAL A 285 -26.88 0.02 32.98
CA VAL A 285 -26.49 0.59 34.26
C VAL A 285 -25.18 1.34 34.11
N GLY A 286 -25.18 2.65 34.35
CA GLY A 286 -23.99 3.49 34.21
C GLY A 286 -24.10 4.78 35.02
N PHE A 287 -23.27 5.77 34.73
CA PHE A 287 -23.23 7.02 35.47
C PHE A 287 -23.75 8.17 34.63
N VAL A 288 -24.62 9.01 35.21
CA VAL A 288 -25.14 10.15 34.47
C VAL A 288 -24.08 11.24 34.36
N SER A 289 -23.74 11.59 33.13
CA SER A 289 -22.87 12.71 32.79
C SER A 289 -23.69 14.00 32.69
N SER A 290 -23.11 15.12 33.14
CA SER A 290 -23.75 16.43 33.06
C SER A 290 -23.66 16.97 31.65
N ASN A 291 -24.62 16.61 30.78
CA ASN A 291 -24.73 17.15 29.44
C ASN A 291 -25.97 18.09 29.35
N PRO A 292 -25.81 19.37 28.98
CA PRO A 292 -26.94 20.28 28.79
C PRO A 292 -27.87 19.87 27.62
N ALA A 293 -27.44 19.00 26.71
CA ALA A 293 -28.21 18.56 25.55
C ALA A 293 -29.13 17.33 25.81
N GLY A 294 -28.96 16.58 26.90
CA GLY A 294 -29.72 15.35 27.13
C GLY A 294 -29.16 14.47 28.26
N VAL A 295 -29.82 13.34 28.52
CA VAL A 295 -29.34 12.36 29.51
C VAL A 295 -28.30 11.48 28.86
N VAL A 296 -27.06 11.53 29.35
CA VAL A 296 -25.97 10.66 28.89
C VAL A 296 -25.57 9.73 30.02
N LEU A 297 -25.59 8.42 29.76
CA LEU A 297 -25.16 7.37 30.65
C LEU A 297 -23.76 6.90 30.23
N GLU A 298 -22.74 7.35 30.96
CA GLU A 298 -21.34 6.99 30.74
C GLU A 298 -20.94 5.72 31.49
N ASP A 299 -19.92 5.06 30.94
CA ASP A 299 -19.34 3.83 31.47
C ASP A 299 -20.41 2.78 31.78
N ALA A 300 -21.40 2.68 30.88
CA ALA A 300 -22.55 1.83 31.06
C ALA A 300 -22.17 0.36 30.87
N VAL A 301 -22.55 -0.46 31.85
CA VAL A 301 -22.63 -1.90 31.73
C VAL A 301 -24.02 -2.21 31.20
N VAL A 302 -24.09 -2.93 30.09
CA VAL A 302 -25.36 -3.28 29.46
C VAL A 302 -25.51 -4.79 29.41
N ARG A 303 -26.73 -5.28 29.61
CA ARG A 303 -27.06 -6.68 29.35
C ARG A 303 -28.21 -6.75 28.36
N ARG A 304 -28.08 -7.68 27.42
CA ARG A 304 -29.13 -7.98 26.44
C ARG A 304 -30.18 -8.82 27.15
N LEU A 305 -31.43 -8.36 27.12
CA LEU A 305 -32.55 -9.20 27.52
C LEU A 305 -33.18 -9.75 26.25
N GLY A 306 -33.11 -11.07 26.06
CA GLY A 306 -33.89 -11.74 25.03
C GLY A 306 -35.38 -11.47 25.25
N PHE A 307 -36.16 -11.38 24.19
CA PHE A 307 -37.62 -11.39 24.32
C PHE A 307 -38.04 -12.78 24.82
N GLY A 308 -38.19 -12.92 26.14
CA GLY A 308 -38.61 -14.17 26.77
C GLY A 308 -38.45 -14.29 28.30
N SER A 309 -37.66 -13.45 28.97
CA SER A 309 -37.37 -13.62 30.42
C SER A 309 -38.04 -12.61 31.36
N VAL A 310 -39.00 -11.82 30.88
CA VAL A 310 -39.92 -11.04 31.71
C VAL A 310 -41.34 -11.41 31.29
N PRO A 311 -42.27 -11.71 32.21
CA PRO A 311 -43.67 -11.95 31.86
C PRO A 311 -44.21 -10.70 31.17
N LEU A 312 -44.31 -10.74 29.84
CA LEU A 312 -45.03 -9.72 29.10
C LEU A 312 -46.49 -9.78 29.56
N PRO A 313 -47.14 -8.64 29.85
CA PRO A 313 -48.56 -8.60 30.10
C PRO A 313 -49.31 -9.32 28.98
N THR A 314 -50.30 -10.12 29.36
CA THR A 314 -51.11 -11.06 28.56
C THR A 314 -51.83 -10.48 27.33
N ASP A 315 -51.62 -9.21 26.99
CA ASP A 315 -52.28 -8.51 25.86
C ASP A 315 -51.43 -8.37 24.59
N SER A 316 -50.15 -8.75 24.61
CA SER A 316 -49.22 -8.56 23.47
C SER A 316 -49.46 -9.49 22.27
N ALA A 317 -50.08 -10.66 22.46
CA ALA A 317 -50.49 -11.52 21.34
C ALA A 317 -51.67 -10.95 20.52
N LYS A 318 -52.49 -10.07 21.14
CA LYS A 318 -53.55 -9.33 20.45
C LYS A 318 -53.00 -8.10 19.73
N SER A 319 -51.95 -7.44 20.25
CA SER A 319 -51.36 -6.26 19.60
C SER A 319 -50.53 -6.62 18.35
N ALA A 320 -49.88 -7.79 18.31
CA ALA A 320 -49.21 -8.27 17.10
C ALA A 320 -50.19 -8.52 15.93
N ARG A 321 -51.40 -9.00 16.24
CA ARG A 321 -52.51 -9.10 15.27
C ARG A 321 -53.08 -7.74 14.86
N ALA A 322 -53.09 -6.76 15.75
CA ALA A 322 -53.52 -5.40 15.43
C ALA A 322 -52.50 -4.62 14.58
N SER A 323 -51.20 -4.90 14.71
CA SER A 323 -50.14 -4.27 13.91
C SER A 323 -50.04 -4.83 12.47
N LEU A 324 -50.42 -6.10 12.26
CA LEU A 324 -50.51 -6.72 10.92
C LEU A 324 -51.60 -6.11 10.02
N ALA A 325 -52.58 -5.41 10.59
CA ALA A 325 -53.70 -4.80 9.86
C ALA A 325 -53.42 -3.37 9.37
N GLY A 326 -52.28 -2.76 9.72
CA GLY A 326 -52.01 -1.33 9.50
C GLY A 326 -51.36 -0.93 8.17
N SER A 327 -50.92 -1.89 7.32
CA SER A 327 -50.08 -1.58 6.15
C SER A 327 -50.83 -1.42 4.82
N GLY A 328 -52.12 -1.78 4.75
CA GLY A 328 -52.91 -1.73 3.50
C GLY A 328 -52.44 -2.66 2.36
N LEU A 329 -51.40 -3.48 2.58
CA LEU A 329 -50.86 -4.43 1.61
C LEU A 329 -51.44 -5.84 1.83
N PRO A 330 -51.70 -6.62 0.77
CA PRO A 330 -52.25 -7.97 0.89
C PRO A 330 -51.26 -8.94 1.56
N ILE A 331 -51.78 -9.84 2.39
CA ILE A 331 -50.98 -10.91 3.02
C ILE A 331 -50.60 -11.96 1.98
N LEU A 332 -49.31 -12.27 1.89
CA LEU A 332 -48.77 -13.30 1.03
C LEU A 332 -48.74 -14.64 1.77
N THR A 333 -49.49 -15.61 1.26
CA THR A 333 -49.69 -16.92 1.91
C THR A 333 -48.95 -18.08 1.23
N THR A 334 -48.17 -17.79 0.18
CA THR A 334 -47.38 -18.80 -0.54
C THR A 334 -46.00 -18.26 -0.90
N ALA A 335 -44.97 -19.09 -0.76
CA ALA A 335 -43.58 -18.75 -1.08
C ALA A 335 -43.41 -18.38 -2.56
N SER A 336 -44.12 -19.07 -3.47
CA SER A 336 -44.09 -18.77 -4.90
C SER A 336 -44.56 -17.35 -5.25
N ARG A 337 -45.53 -16.78 -4.51
CA ARG A 337 -45.95 -15.39 -4.70
C ARG A 337 -44.87 -14.41 -4.27
N ILE A 338 -44.17 -14.68 -3.18
CA ILE A 338 -43.07 -13.84 -2.69
C ILE A 338 -41.92 -13.83 -3.71
N ARG A 339 -41.57 -14.99 -4.27
CA ARG A 339 -40.51 -15.11 -5.29
C ARG A 339 -40.81 -14.38 -6.60
N ARG A 340 -42.08 -14.10 -6.90
CA ARG A 340 -42.49 -13.36 -8.11
C ARG A 340 -42.43 -11.84 -7.94
N LEU A 341 -42.18 -11.34 -6.73
CA LEU A 341 -42.03 -9.91 -6.48
C LEU A 341 -40.75 -9.39 -7.13
N SER A 342 -40.82 -8.23 -7.77
CA SER A 342 -39.61 -7.48 -8.10
C SER A 342 -38.91 -6.99 -6.82
N PRO A 343 -37.60 -6.67 -6.86
CA PRO A 343 -36.90 -6.14 -5.69
C PRO A 343 -37.55 -4.88 -5.09
N LYS A 344 -38.12 -4.02 -5.94
CA LYS A 344 -38.84 -2.81 -5.49
C LYS A 344 -40.13 -3.17 -4.77
N GLU A 345 -40.88 -4.17 -5.23
CA GLU A 345 -42.11 -4.62 -4.58
C GLU A 345 -41.81 -5.36 -3.28
N ALA A 346 -40.83 -6.25 -3.28
CA ALA A 346 -40.43 -6.99 -2.08
C ALA A 346 -39.95 -6.03 -0.96
N ALA A 347 -39.30 -4.92 -1.31
CA ALA A 347 -38.91 -3.87 -0.38
C ALA A 347 -40.09 -3.10 0.27
N ARG A 348 -41.31 -3.22 -0.26
CA ARG A 348 -42.52 -2.61 0.35
C ARG A 348 -42.94 -3.30 1.65
N GLY A 349 -42.40 -4.50 1.94
CA GLY A 349 -42.68 -5.22 3.18
C GLY A 349 -44.09 -5.80 3.23
N TYR A 350 -44.49 -6.58 2.23
CA TYR A 350 -45.77 -7.31 2.28
C TYR A 350 -45.79 -8.23 3.50
N PRO A 351 -46.87 -8.25 4.30
CA PRO A 351 -47.01 -9.21 5.37
C PRO A 351 -47.08 -10.63 4.80
N VAL A 352 -46.39 -11.58 5.44
CA VAL A 352 -46.24 -12.96 5.00
C VAL A 352 -46.76 -13.90 6.09
N GLU A 353 -47.57 -14.90 5.73
CA GLU A 353 -47.94 -16.01 6.60
C GLU A 353 -47.89 -17.32 5.81
N LEU A 354 -46.86 -18.15 6.05
CA LEU A 354 -46.62 -19.40 5.35
C LEU A 354 -46.74 -20.60 6.30
N ARG A 355 -47.03 -21.77 5.74
CA ARG A 355 -46.93 -23.07 6.42
C ARG A 355 -46.16 -24.04 5.55
N GLY A 356 -45.19 -24.74 6.14
CA GLY A 356 -44.21 -25.51 5.39
C GLY A 356 -43.17 -26.14 6.29
N VAL A 357 -42.19 -26.76 5.67
CA VAL A 357 -41.09 -27.46 6.33
C VAL A 357 -39.82 -26.63 6.28
N VAL A 358 -39.06 -26.61 7.38
CA VAL A 358 -37.68 -26.10 7.40
C VAL A 358 -36.80 -27.11 6.68
N THR A 359 -36.28 -26.75 5.52
CA THR A 359 -35.49 -27.66 4.67
C THR A 359 -34.01 -27.68 5.04
N TYR A 360 -33.49 -26.56 5.54
CA TYR A 360 -32.12 -26.45 6.04
C TYR A 360 -32.07 -25.30 7.06
N TYR A 361 -31.38 -25.51 8.17
CA TYR A 361 -31.08 -24.43 9.11
C TYR A 361 -29.70 -24.62 9.72
N ASP A 362 -28.91 -23.57 9.65
CA ASP A 362 -27.58 -23.47 10.20
C ASP A 362 -27.51 -22.23 11.08
N VAL A 363 -27.45 -22.46 12.39
CA VAL A 363 -27.39 -21.40 13.41
C VAL A 363 -26.09 -20.62 13.30
N ALA A 364 -24.98 -21.30 12.98
CA ALA A 364 -23.64 -20.70 12.98
C ALA A 364 -23.47 -19.73 11.81
N TRP A 365 -23.98 -20.09 10.62
CA TRP A 365 -23.93 -19.21 9.44
C TRP A 365 -25.21 -18.37 9.25
N GLY A 366 -26.22 -18.55 10.09
CA GLY A 366 -27.50 -17.83 10.01
C GLY A 366 -28.31 -18.17 8.75
N VAL A 367 -28.04 -19.32 8.11
CA VAL A 367 -28.66 -19.73 6.84
C VAL A 367 -29.91 -20.55 7.13
N LEU A 368 -31.08 -20.04 6.77
CA LEU A 368 -32.37 -20.74 6.93
C LEU A 368 -33.11 -20.82 5.60
N PHE A 369 -33.47 -22.03 5.19
CA PHE A 369 -34.35 -22.29 4.08
C PHE A 369 -35.65 -22.95 4.55
N PHE A 370 -36.75 -22.47 3.97
CA PHE A 370 -38.10 -22.93 4.26
C PHE A 370 -38.80 -23.27 2.95
N GLN A 371 -39.58 -24.35 2.92
CA GLN A 371 -40.32 -24.75 1.73
C GLN A 371 -41.78 -25.07 2.06
N ASP A 372 -42.70 -24.39 1.36
CA ASP A 372 -44.12 -24.74 1.35
C ASP A 372 -44.47 -25.64 0.16
N ALA A 373 -45.75 -25.94 -0.02
CA ALA A 373 -46.24 -26.76 -1.14
C ALA A 373 -46.02 -26.13 -2.54
N THR A 374 -45.62 -24.85 -2.61
CA THR A 374 -45.48 -24.10 -3.86
C THR A 374 -44.03 -23.81 -4.25
N ALA A 375 -43.16 -23.46 -3.31
CA ALA A 375 -41.75 -23.19 -3.55
C ALA A 375 -40.93 -23.12 -2.25
N GLY A 376 -39.62 -23.28 -2.37
CA GLY A 376 -38.67 -22.94 -1.31
C GLY A 376 -38.27 -21.45 -1.33
N ILE A 377 -37.99 -20.89 -0.16
CA ILE A 377 -37.59 -19.50 0.04
C ILE A 377 -36.54 -19.38 1.15
N PHE A 378 -35.62 -18.45 0.96
CA PHE A 378 -34.66 -18.06 1.99
C PHE A 378 -35.33 -17.16 3.04
N VAL A 379 -35.03 -17.42 4.31
CA VAL A 379 -35.54 -16.66 5.44
C VAL A 379 -34.37 -15.99 6.15
N ASP A 380 -34.38 -14.66 6.13
CA ASP A 380 -33.41 -13.81 6.83
C ASP A 380 -33.79 -13.73 8.32
N THR A 381 -33.10 -14.53 9.12
CA THR A 381 -33.26 -14.61 10.59
C THR A 381 -32.66 -13.40 11.29
N GLY A 382 -31.92 -12.53 10.59
CA GLY A 382 -31.22 -11.40 11.18
C GLY A 382 -30.17 -11.79 12.23
N GLY A 383 -29.66 -13.03 12.20
CA GLY A 383 -28.70 -13.56 13.17
C GLY A 383 -29.31 -13.97 14.51
N GLN A 384 -30.64 -14.12 14.59
CA GLN A 384 -31.32 -14.65 15.77
C GLN A 384 -31.14 -16.19 15.82
N PRO A 385 -30.60 -16.77 16.90
CA PRO A 385 -30.65 -18.21 17.10
C PRO A 385 -32.10 -18.62 17.36
N LEU A 386 -32.65 -19.46 16.48
CA LEU A 386 -33.99 -20.00 16.57
C LEU A 386 -33.88 -21.47 17.01
N ASP A 387 -34.77 -21.91 17.90
CA ASP A 387 -34.87 -23.32 18.26
C ASP A 387 -35.65 -24.06 17.17
N LEU A 388 -34.99 -24.33 16.04
CA LEU A 388 -35.53 -24.98 14.86
C LEU A 388 -34.54 -26.03 14.34
N GLY A 389 -35.06 -27.07 13.70
CA GLY A 389 -34.28 -28.08 13.01
C GLY A 389 -34.85 -28.39 11.63
N ALA A 390 -33.99 -28.90 10.75
CA ALA A 390 -34.42 -29.42 9.46
C ALA A 390 -35.49 -30.52 9.66
N GLY A 391 -36.58 -30.47 8.87
CA GLY A 391 -37.75 -31.33 9.01
C GLY A 391 -38.84 -30.83 9.98
N ASP A 392 -38.66 -29.68 10.63
CA ASP A 392 -39.72 -29.05 11.42
C ASP A 392 -40.82 -28.50 10.52
N TRP A 393 -42.06 -28.88 10.81
CA TRP A 393 -43.25 -28.28 10.23
C TRP A 393 -43.65 -27.05 11.04
N VAL A 394 -43.58 -25.89 10.41
CA VAL A 394 -43.70 -24.59 11.10
C VAL A 394 -44.69 -23.68 10.39
N ARG A 395 -45.34 -22.84 11.19
CA ARG A 395 -45.98 -21.63 10.71
C ARG A 395 -44.99 -20.48 10.79
N LEU A 396 -44.76 -19.81 9.67
CA LEU A 396 -43.85 -18.68 9.53
C LEU A 396 -44.66 -17.42 9.26
N ALA A 397 -44.55 -16.42 10.14
CA ALA A 397 -45.03 -15.07 9.89
C ALA A 397 -43.85 -14.11 9.69
N GLY A 398 -43.97 -13.09 8.86
CA GLY A 398 -42.90 -12.13 8.63
C GLY A 398 -43.26 -11.07 7.59
N TYR A 399 -42.24 -10.48 6.98
CA TYR A 399 -42.42 -9.49 5.93
C TYR A 399 -41.54 -9.81 4.72
N SER A 400 -42.00 -9.49 3.51
CA SER A 400 -41.16 -9.61 2.32
C SER A 400 -39.95 -8.67 2.39
N GLY A 401 -38.81 -9.09 1.85
CA GLY A 401 -37.64 -8.27 1.65
C GLY A 401 -37.01 -8.52 0.27
N PRO A 402 -36.27 -7.55 -0.28
CA PRO A 402 -35.70 -7.66 -1.63
C PRO A 402 -34.66 -8.77 -1.77
N GLY A 403 -34.02 -9.18 -0.66
CA GLY A 403 -32.90 -10.12 -0.68
C GLY A 403 -31.68 -9.58 -1.42
N GLU A 404 -30.67 -10.42 -1.55
CA GLU A 404 -29.42 -10.10 -2.27
C GLU A 404 -29.44 -10.64 -3.71
N PHE A 405 -30.16 -11.73 -3.97
CA PHE A 405 -30.37 -12.30 -5.30
C PHE A 405 -31.86 -12.47 -5.64
N ALA A 406 -32.62 -13.16 -4.78
CA ALA A 406 -34.06 -13.34 -4.90
C ALA A 406 -34.80 -12.77 -3.67
N PRO A 407 -36.10 -12.44 -3.75
CA PRO A 407 -36.89 -12.00 -2.60
C PRO A 407 -36.85 -13.00 -1.43
N VAL A 408 -36.82 -12.47 -0.21
CA VAL A 408 -36.68 -13.23 1.05
C VAL A 408 -37.80 -12.90 2.04
N VAL A 409 -37.92 -13.69 3.10
CA VAL A 409 -38.74 -13.33 4.28
C VAL A 409 -37.85 -12.77 5.38
N ARG A 410 -38.18 -11.59 5.91
CA ARG A 410 -37.47 -10.89 7.00
C ARG A 410 -38.31 -10.84 8.26
N ARG A 411 -37.63 -10.65 9.40
CA ARG A 411 -38.23 -10.58 10.75
C ARG A 411 -39.16 -11.79 11.00
N PRO A 412 -38.65 -13.01 10.80
CA PRO A 412 -39.48 -14.19 10.87
C PRO A 412 -39.93 -14.46 12.31
N LEU A 413 -41.18 -14.84 12.47
CA LEU A 413 -41.77 -15.39 13.68
C LEU A 413 -42.19 -16.81 13.36
N PHE A 414 -41.61 -17.77 14.08
CA PHE A 414 -41.91 -19.18 13.90
C PHE A 414 -42.80 -19.71 15.01
N ARG A 415 -43.70 -20.61 14.65
CA ARG A 415 -44.39 -21.49 15.58
C ARG A 415 -44.28 -22.92 15.07
N ILE A 416 -43.63 -23.77 15.85
CA ILE A 416 -43.52 -25.21 15.53
C ILE A 416 -44.91 -25.83 15.69
N GLU A 417 -45.38 -26.47 14.61
CA GLU A 417 -46.66 -27.17 14.56
C GLU A 417 -46.47 -28.70 14.50
N GLY A 418 -45.25 -29.20 14.22
CA GLY A 418 -44.90 -30.62 14.26
C GLY A 418 -43.62 -30.95 13.48
N LYS A 419 -43.49 -32.21 13.05
CA LYS A 419 -42.45 -32.69 12.12
C LYS A 419 -43.11 -33.11 10.79
N ALA A 420 -42.43 -32.90 9.67
CA ALA A 420 -42.86 -33.35 8.35
C ALA A 420 -41.69 -33.99 7.58
N PRO A 421 -41.95 -34.93 6.64
CA PRO A 421 -40.90 -35.42 5.74
C PRO A 421 -40.36 -34.29 4.85
N MET A 422 -39.12 -34.45 4.37
CA MET A 422 -38.55 -33.52 3.40
C MET A 422 -39.39 -33.48 2.12
N PRO A 423 -39.44 -32.33 1.41
CA PRO A 423 -40.13 -32.23 0.13
C PRO A 423 -39.57 -33.25 -0.87
N SER A 424 -40.37 -33.67 -1.85
CA SER A 424 -39.88 -34.53 -2.94
C SER A 424 -38.78 -33.81 -3.71
N ALA A 425 -37.55 -34.34 -3.67
CA ALA A 425 -36.39 -33.72 -4.30
C ALA A 425 -36.53 -33.70 -5.82
N ARG A 426 -36.36 -32.52 -6.42
CA ARG A 426 -36.39 -32.39 -7.87
C ARG A 426 -35.08 -32.89 -8.48
N LEU A 427 -35.14 -33.86 -9.40
CA LEU A 427 -33.94 -34.30 -10.12
C LEU A 427 -33.43 -33.17 -11.03
N SER A 428 -32.19 -32.76 -10.81
CA SER A 428 -31.58 -31.59 -11.45
C SER A 428 -30.20 -31.89 -12.04
N THR A 429 -29.78 -31.06 -12.99
CA THR A 429 -28.46 -31.10 -13.63
C THR A 429 -27.70 -29.83 -13.31
N PHE A 430 -26.36 -29.86 -13.27
CA PHE A 430 -25.55 -28.67 -13.01
C PHE A 430 -25.90 -27.49 -13.93
N ALA A 431 -26.07 -27.73 -15.23
CA ALA A 431 -26.48 -26.70 -16.20
C ALA A 431 -27.82 -26.00 -15.88
N ARG A 432 -28.71 -26.66 -15.13
CA ARG A 432 -30.00 -26.12 -14.70
C ARG A 432 -29.87 -25.33 -13.41
N LEU A 433 -29.07 -25.82 -12.46
CA LEU A 433 -28.83 -25.16 -11.18
C LEU A 433 -28.16 -23.78 -11.38
N ILE A 434 -27.18 -23.69 -12.29
CA ILE A 434 -26.47 -22.44 -12.58
C ILE A 434 -27.32 -21.35 -13.25
N THR A 435 -28.56 -21.67 -13.66
CA THR A 435 -29.50 -20.65 -14.18
C THR A 435 -30.09 -19.78 -13.07
N GLY A 436 -29.96 -20.19 -11.80
CA GLY A 436 -30.59 -19.55 -10.64
C GLY A 436 -32.08 -19.82 -10.49
N GLY A 437 -32.74 -20.47 -11.46
CA GLY A 437 -34.17 -20.78 -11.40
C GLY A 437 -34.56 -21.75 -10.28
N GLU A 438 -33.60 -22.51 -9.76
CA GLU A 438 -33.81 -23.50 -8.69
C GLU A 438 -33.33 -23.03 -7.31
N ASP A 439 -33.03 -21.73 -7.19
CA ASP A 439 -32.65 -21.14 -5.91
C ASP A 439 -33.67 -21.41 -4.80
N SER A 440 -33.17 -21.72 -3.61
CA SER A 440 -33.92 -22.11 -2.42
C SER A 440 -34.76 -23.39 -2.55
N GLN A 441 -34.67 -24.14 -3.66
CA GLN A 441 -35.46 -25.37 -3.85
C GLN A 441 -34.72 -26.60 -3.35
N TRP A 442 -35.48 -27.56 -2.80
CA TRP A 442 -34.98 -28.91 -2.51
C TRP A 442 -34.76 -29.72 -3.80
N VAL A 443 -33.51 -30.02 -4.11
CA VAL A 443 -33.08 -30.68 -5.36
C VAL A 443 -32.27 -31.94 -5.08
N SER A 444 -32.17 -32.81 -6.09
CA SER A 444 -31.33 -34.00 -6.08
C SER A 444 -30.41 -34.01 -7.28
N ILE A 445 -29.12 -34.22 -7.06
CA ILE A 445 -28.10 -34.27 -8.11
C ILE A 445 -27.11 -35.40 -7.88
N ALA A 446 -26.77 -36.12 -8.94
CA ALA A 446 -25.72 -37.12 -8.94
C ALA A 446 -24.36 -36.44 -9.20
N GLY A 447 -23.36 -36.79 -8.41
CA GLY A 447 -21.99 -36.34 -8.61
C GLY A 447 -20.96 -37.24 -7.95
N MET A 448 -19.76 -37.30 -8.50
CA MET A 448 -18.65 -38.00 -7.88
C MET A 448 -17.99 -37.11 -6.82
N VAL A 449 -17.80 -37.61 -5.61
CA VAL A 449 -17.09 -36.89 -4.55
C VAL A 449 -15.60 -36.81 -4.90
N ARG A 450 -15.10 -35.59 -5.19
CA ARG A 450 -13.68 -35.34 -5.47
C ARG A 450 -12.84 -35.21 -4.21
N SER A 451 -13.37 -34.47 -3.24
CA SER A 451 -12.70 -34.18 -1.98
C SER A 451 -13.70 -33.82 -0.90
N MET A 452 -13.32 -34.05 0.35
CA MET A 452 -14.06 -33.60 1.52
C MET A 452 -13.11 -32.84 2.45
N SER A 453 -13.57 -31.71 2.99
CA SER A 453 -12.86 -30.95 4.03
C SER A 453 -13.82 -30.63 5.17
N ASN A 454 -13.28 -30.43 6.38
CA ASN A 454 -14.02 -29.90 7.52
C ASN A 454 -13.50 -28.49 7.82
N ASP A 455 -14.35 -27.49 7.58
CA ASP A 455 -14.02 -26.08 7.79
C ASP A 455 -14.94 -25.55 8.91
N TRP A 456 -14.37 -25.33 10.11
CA TRP A 456 -15.09 -24.78 11.27
C TRP A 456 -16.41 -25.50 11.60
N GLY A 457 -16.39 -26.83 11.63
CA GLY A 457 -17.57 -27.63 11.98
C GLY A 457 -18.56 -27.83 10.83
N HIS A 458 -18.20 -27.44 9.60
CA HIS A 458 -18.97 -27.69 8.40
C HIS A 458 -18.19 -28.62 7.45
N VAL A 459 -18.84 -29.66 6.95
CA VAL A 459 -18.23 -30.53 5.95
C VAL A 459 -18.52 -29.97 4.58
N ARG A 460 -17.46 -29.65 3.83
CA ARG A 460 -17.55 -29.28 2.41
C ARG A 460 -17.21 -30.48 1.55
N ILE A 461 -18.12 -30.85 0.66
CA ILE A 461 -17.98 -31.96 -0.27
C ILE A 461 -17.94 -31.39 -1.69
N LYS A 462 -16.78 -31.50 -2.36
CA LYS A 462 -16.67 -31.11 -3.77
C LYS A 462 -17.19 -32.25 -4.65
N LEU A 463 -18.20 -31.96 -5.47
CA LEU A 463 -18.83 -32.91 -6.38
C LEU A 463 -18.45 -32.60 -7.82
N ALA A 464 -17.96 -33.61 -8.54
CA ALA A 464 -17.85 -33.60 -9.99
C ALA A 464 -19.16 -34.06 -10.60
N THR A 465 -19.77 -33.22 -11.42
CA THR A 465 -20.94 -33.57 -12.22
C THR A 465 -20.53 -33.65 -13.69
N GLY A 466 -21.35 -34.27 -14.55
CA GLY A 466 -21.03 -34.44 -15.98
C GLY A 466 -20.78 -33.13 -16.76
N SER A 467 -21.20 -31.98 -16.24
CA SER A 467 -21.08 -30.68 -16.91
C SER A 467 -20.45 -29.58 -16.05
N GLY A 468 -19.86 -29.90 -14.89
CA GLY A 468 -19.26 -28.91 -13.99
C GLY A 468 -18.99 -29.45 -12.58
N SER A 469 -18.51 -28.61 -11.67
CA SER A 469 -18.31 -28.97 -10.26
C SER A 469 -19.09 -28.05 -9.35
N LEU A 470 -19.65 -28.59 -8.26
CA LEU A 470 -20.34 -27.82 -7.23
C LEU A 470 -19.93 -28.30 -5.84
N THR A 471 -20.15 -27.47 -4.83
CA THR A 471 -19.86 -27.82 -3.43
C THR A 471 -21.17 -28.10 -2.70
N ALA A 472 -21.24 -29.23 -2.01
CA ALA A 472 -22.28 -29.51 -1.02
C ALA A 472 -21.75 -29.25 0.39
N VAL A 473 -22.56 -28.65 1.26
CA VAL A 473 -22.14 -28.27 2.62
C VAL A 473 -23.11 -28.81 3.67
N LEU A 474 -22.54 -29.41 4.72
CA LEU A 474 -23.24 -30.01 5.84
C LEU A 474 -22.84 -29.31 7.15
N PRO A 475 -23.79 -28.86 7.99
CA PRO A 475 -23.50 -28.25 9.29
C PRO A 475 -23.34 -29.31 10.40
N GLY A 476 -22.79 -28.91 11.54
CA GLY A 476 -22.82 -29.71 12.77
C GLY A 476 -21.78 -30.85 12.87
N TYR A 477 -20.64 -30.72 12.19
CA TYR A 477 -19.52 -31.68 12.19
C TYR A 477 -18.34 -31.27 13.09
N SER A 478 -18.59 -30.43 14.09
CA SER A 478 -17.61 -30.16 15.14
C SER A 478 -17.26 -31.47 15.86
N HIS A 479 -16.00 -31.92 15.75
CA HIS A 479 -15.46 -33.12 16.40
C HIS A 479 -15.98 -34.49 15.92
N ARG A 480 -16.52 -34.60 14.68
CA ARG A 480 -16.88 -35.90 14.06
C ARG A 480 -15.92 -36.27 12.93
N PRO A 481 -15.53 -37.56 12.78
CA PRO A 481 -14.69 -38.00 11.67
C PRO A 481 -15.40 -37.84 10.33
N LEU A 482 -14.65 -37.46 9.29
CA LEU A 482 -15.17 -37.33 7.92
C LEU A 482 -15.48 -38.73 7.37
N PRO A 483 -16.60 -38.92 6.64
CA PRO A 483 -16.92 -40.18 5.97
C PRO A 483 -16.08 -40.33 4.69
N GLU A 484 -14.78 -40.55 4.84
CA GLU A 484 -13.81 -40.66 3.73
C GLU A 484 -14.18 -41.73 2.70
N GLN A 485 -14.99 -42.73 3.09
CA GLN A 485 -15.50 -43.79 2.21
C GLN A 485 -16.37 -43.27 1.05
N LEU A 486 -16.85 -42.03 1.12
CA LEU A 486 -17.61 -41.40 0.04
C LEU A 486 -16.72 -40.82 -1.05
N VAL A 487 -15.44 -40.54 -0.77
CA VAL A 487 -14.48 -40.02 -1.75
C VAL A 487 -14.32 -41.04 -2.89
N ASP A 488 -14.29 -40.54 -4.12
CA ASP A 488 -14.25 -41.32 -5.38
C ASP A 488 -15.49 -42.16 -5.67
N ARG A 489 -16.55 -42.05 -4.87
CA ARG A 489 -17.85 -42.65 -5.19
C ARG A 489 -18.77 -41.64 -5.86
N THR A 490 -19.55 -42.13 -6.81
CA THR A 490 -20.72 -41.40 -7.30
C THR A 490 -21.79 -41.46 -6.21
N VAL A 491 -22.22 -40.28 -5.76
CA VAL A 491 -23.25 -40.13 -4.74
C VAL A 491 -24.41 -39.34 -5.30
N GLN A 492 -25.62 -39.73 -4.92
CA GLN A 492 -26.81 -38.91 -5.07
C GLN A 492 -26.90 -38.01 -3.84
N VAL A 493 -26.90 -36.70 -4.05
CA VAL A 493 -26.98 -35.70 -2.98
C VAL A 493 -28.31 -34.98 -3.06
N GLN A 494 -29.03 -34.93 -1.94
CA GLN A 494 -30.25 -34.16 -1.76
C GLN A 494 -29.99 -32.96 -0.85
N GLY A 495 -30.45 -31.78 -1.25
CA GLY A 495 -30.23 -30.57 -0.48
C GLY A 495 -30.90 -29.35 -1.11
N VAL A 496 -30.80 -28.21 -0.43
CA VAL A 496 -31.32 -26.94 -0.93
C VAL A 496 -30.28 -26.28 -1.85
N CYS A 497 -30.66 -25.94 -3.08
CA CYS A 497 -29.79 -25.17 -3.97
C CYS A 497 -29.74 -23.70 -3.53
N GLY A 498 -28.58 -23.20 -3.17
CA GLY A 498 -28.35 -21.78 -2.91
C GLY A 498 -27.47 -21.13 -3.97
N SER A 499 -27.80 -19.91 -4.34
CA SER A 499 -27.01 -19.11 -5.28
C SER A 499 -25.95 -18.28 -4.55
N LEU A 500 -24.72 -18.27 -5.06
CA LEU A 500 -23.65 -17.39 -4.60
C LEU A 500 -23.60 -16.15 -5.50
N PHE A 501 -23.37 -14.97 -4.93
CA PHE A 501 -23.40 -13.70 -5.68
C PHE A 501 -22.35 -12.69 -5.19
N ASP A 502 -21.99 -11.74 -6.05
CA ASP A 502 -21.06 -10.64 -5.73
C ASP A 502 -21.79 -9.42 -5.11
N SER A 503 -21.03 -8.41 -4.69
CA SER A 503 -21.56 -7.15 -4.13
C SER A 503 -22.43 -6.34 -5.12
N ARG A 504 -22.38 -6.67 -6.42
CA ARG A 504 -23.26 -6.12 -7.46
C ARG A 504 -24.50 -6.98 -7.70
N ARG A 505 -24.77 -7.97 -6.84
CA ARG A 505 -25.90 -8.93 -6.92
C ARG A 505 -25.87 -9.80 -8.17
N ARG A 506 -24.69 -10.05 -8.74
CA ARG A 506 -24.53 -10.97 -9.88
C ARG A 506 -24.18 -12.35 -9.37
N MET A 507 -24.83 -13.37 -9.89
CA MET A 507 -24.51 -14.75 -9.55
C MET A 507 -23.07 -15.10 -9.96
N VAL A 508 -22.30 -15.63 -9.03
CA VAL A 508 -20.91 -16.09 -9.24
C VAL A 508 -20.76 -17.60 -9.09
N GLY A 509 -21.77 -18.28 -8.54
CA GLY A 509 -21.74 -19.73 -8.37
C GLY A 509 -22.99 -20.29 -7.71
N ILE A 510 -22.96 -21.59 -7.42
CA ILE A 510 -24.02 -22.32 -6.73
C ILE A 510 -23.41 -23.21 -5.65
N GLN A 511 -24.19 -23.47 -4.61
CA GLN A 511 -23.84 -24.35 -3.50
C GLN A 511 -25.06 -25.16 -3.09
N LEU A 512 -24.85 -26.40 -2.66
CA LEU A 512 -25.92 -27.27 -2.17
C LEU A 512 -25.85 -27.33 -0.64
N PHE A 513 -26.91 -26.92 0.04
CA PHE A 513 -27.04 -26.97 1.49
C PHE A 513 -27.72 -28.27 1.91
N VAL A 514 -26.95 -29.17 2.51
CA VAL A 514 -27.34 -30.54 2.82
C VAL A 514 -27.53 -30.66 4.34
N PRO A 515 -28.74 -30.95 4.84
CA PRO A 515 -29.01 -30.92 6.29
C PRO A 515 -28.27 -32.00 7.07
N SER A 516 -28.09 -33.18 6.48
CA SER A 516 -27.48 -34.32 7.16
C SER A 516 -26.81 -35.30 6.21
N LEU A 517 -25.99 -36.22 6.73
CA LEU A 517 -25.42 -37.30 5.92
C LEU A 517 -26.48 -38.28 5.38
N ALA A 518 -27.66 -38.35 5.99
CA ALA A 518 -28.73 -39.22 5.50
C ALA A 518 -29.28 -38.78 4.13
N ASP A 519 -29.03 -37.53 3.75
CA ASP A 519 -29.41 -36.94 2.47
C ASP A 519 -28.37 -37.22 1.35
N ILE A 520 -27.35 -38.05 1.64
CA ILE A 520 -26.33 -38.51 0.70
C ILE A 520 -26.38 -40.03 0.59
N SER A 521 -26.69 -40.56 -0.59
CA SER A 521 -26.66 -42.00 -0.87
C SER A 521 -25.61 -42.33 -1.92
N ALA A 522 -24.77 -43.34 -1.66
CA ALA A 522 -23.78 -43.79 -2.61
C ALA A 522 -24.41 -44.73 -3.65
N GLU A 523 -24.16 -44.50 -4.93
CA GLU A 523 -24.47 -45.47 -5.97
C GLU A 523 -23.48 -46.65 -5.91
N GLU A 524 -23.89 -47.80 -6.43
CA GLU A 524 -23.17 -49.08 -6.34
C GLU A 524 -21.80 -48.99 -7.07
N THR A 525 -20.72 -49.30 -6.36
CA THR A 525 -19.32 -49.07 -6.76
C THR A 525 -18.87 -49.96 -7.92
N ARG A 526 -18.14 -49.39 -8.89
CA ARG A 526 -17.28 -50.16 -9.80
C ARG A 526 -16.06 -50.67 -9.01
N ALA A 527 -15.87 -51.98 -8.95
CA ALA A 527 -14.84 -52.64 -8.14
C ALA A 527 -13.40 -52.13 -8.43
N GLY A 528 -12.69 -51.74 -7.36
CA GLY A 528 -11.25 -51.42 -7.38
C GLY A 528 -10.95 -50.06 -6.76
N GLY A 529 -10.14 -50.03 -5.68
CA GLY A 529 -9.68 -48.78 -5.08
C GLY A 529 -8.74 -47.97 -6.00
N PRO A 530 -8.25 -46.79 -5.56
CA PRO A 530 -7.40 -45.91 -6.38
C PRO A 530 -6.16 -46.58 -6.99
N ASP A 531 -5.58 -47.55 -6.28
CA ASP A 531 -4.42 -48.33 -6.71
C ASP A 531 -4.70 -49.32 -7.86
N ALA A 532 -5.98 -49.61 -8.15
CA ALA A 532 -6.39 -50.51 -9.23
C ALA A 532 -6.49 -49.79 -10.60
N LEU A 533 -6.32 -48.47 -10.64
CA LEU A 533 -6.31 -47.71 -11.90
C LEU A 533 -5.09 -48.07 -12.77
N PRO A 534 -5.27 -48.31 -14.08
CA PRO A 534 -4.15 -48.53 -14.98
C PRO A 534 -3.31 -47.25 -15.12
N VAL A 535 -1.98 -47.41 -15.11
CA VAL A 535 -1.05 -46.29 -15.37
C VAL A 535 -1.17 -45.87 -16.82
N GLN A 536 -1.51 -44.60 -17.05
CA GLN A 536 -1.62 -43.97 -18.36
C GLN A 536 -0.37 -43.14 -18.65
N THR A 537 -0.06 -42.95 -19.93
CA THR A 537 0.97 -41.99 -20.35
C THR A 537 0.39 -40.58 -20.38
N ILE A 538 1.19 -39.58 -20.04
CA ILE A 538 0.76 -38.18 -19.94
C ILE A 538 0.22 -37.69 -21.28
N GLY A 539 0.86 -38.05 -22.40
CA GLY A 539 0.41 -37.69 -23.75
C GLY A 539 -0.89 -38.36 -24.19
N SER A 540 -1.38 -39.37 -23.46
CA SER A 540 -2.68 -40.03 -23.71
C SER A 540 -3.85 -39.41 -22.92
N LEU A 541 -3.55 -38.60 -21.89
CA LEU A 541 -4.57 -37.92 -21.11
C LEU A 541 -5.39 -36.95 -21.98
N MET A 542 -6.71 -36.91 -21.74
CA MET A 542 -7.67 -36.09 -22.49
C MET A 542 -7.81 -36.41 -24.00
N ARG A 543 -7.25 -37.54 -24.48
CA ARG A 543 -7.67 -38.10 -25.79
C ARG A 543 -9.05 -38.72 -25.64
N PHE A 544 -9.81 -38.79 -26.75
CA PHE A 544 -11.15 -39.37 -26.75
C PHE A 544 -11.14 -40.77 -26.12
N ASN A 545 -11.76 -40.90 -24.95
CA ASN A 545 -11.96 -42.15 -24.25
C ASN A 545 -13.47 -42.32 -24.03
N PRO A 546 -14.11 -43.40 -24.53
CA PRO A 546 -15.53 -43.64 -24.35
C PRO A 546 -15.96 -43.81 -22.88
N ALA A 547 -15.02 -44.00 -21.94
CA ALA A 547 -15.29 -44.05 -20.50
C ALA A 547 -15.49 -42.67 -19.82
N GLY A 548 -15.34 -41.56 -20.55
CA GLY A 548 -15.62 -40.20 -20.06
C GLY A 548 -14.52 -39.56 -19.21
N LEU A 549 -14.53 -38.22 -19.15
CA LEU A 549 -13.56 -37.35 -18.46
C LEU A 549 -13.75 -37.25 -16.93
N ALA A 550 -14.66 -38.03 -16.36
CA ALA A 550 -15.11 -37.86 -14.98
C ALA A 550 -14.26 -38.62 -13.94
N HIS A 551 -13.28 -39.42 -14.37
CA HIS A 551 -12.52 -40.31 -13.48
C HIS A 551 -11.09 -39.82 -13.24
N ARG A 552 -10.52 -40.23 -12.09
CA ARG A 552 -9.09 -40.04 -11.82
C ARG A 552 -8.25 -40.78 -12.86
N ALA A 553 -7.19 -40.14 -13.33
CA ALA A 553 -6.13 -40.76 -14.08
C ALA A 553 -4.93 -41.02 -13.16
N ARG A 554 -4.30 -42.18 -13.35
CA ARG A 554 -3.03 -42.53 -12.71
C ARG A 554 -1.92 -42.38 -13.73
N ILE A 555 -0.89 -41.63 -13.40
CA ILE A 555 0.30 -41.44 -14.23
C ILE A 555 1.57 -41.69 -13.42
N GLN A 556 2.66 -41.99 -14.10
CA GLN A 556 3.98 -42.09 -13.49
C GLN A 556 4.97 -41.26 -14.28
N GLY A 557 5.76 -40.45 -13.59
CA GLY A 557 6.78 -39.62 -14.22
C GLY A 557 7.78 -39.07 -13.23
N VAL A 558 8.75 -38.32 -13.75
CA VAL A 558 9.82 -37.68 -12.98
C VAL A 558 9.41 -36.25 -12.64
N VAL A 559 9.60 -35.86 -11.38
CA VAL A 559 9.33 -34.50 -10.91
C VAL A 559 10.39 -33.56 -11.47
N THR A 560 9.98 -32.61 -12.30
CA THR A 560 10.87 -31.63 -12.94
C THR A 560 10.89 -30.29 -12.20
N LEU A 561 9.82 -29.95 -11.49
CA LEU A 561 9.70 -28.80 -10.59
C LEU A 561 8.74 -29.16 -9.45
N PHE A 562 9.03 -28.70 -8.23
CA PHE A 562 8.13 -28.88 -7.09
C PHE A 562 7.98 -27.58 -6.31
N ARG A 563 6.72 -27.19 -6.05
CA ARG A 563 6.31 -26.13 -5.13
C ARG A 563 5.42 -26.74 -4.06
N ALA A 564 5.96 -26.87 -2.86
CA ALA A 564 5.29 -27.57 -1.76
C ALA A 564 3.91 -26.98 -1.45
N GLY A 565 2.88 -27.84 -1.39
CA GLY A 565 1.50 -27.42 -1.10
C GLY A 565 0.79 -26.64 -2.22
N GLN A 566 1.41 -26.46 -3.39
CA GLN A 566 0.82 -25.75 -4.51
C GLN A 566 0.70 -26.64 -5.76
N TYR A 567 1.83 -27.03 -6.35
CA TYR A 567 1.88 -27.82 -7.57
C TYR A 567 3.26 -28.48 -7.79
N LEU A 568 3.30 -29.53 -8.61
CA LEU A 568 4.52 -30.11 -9.17
C LEU A 568 4.37 -30.31 -10.67
N TYR A 569 5.47 -30.16 -11.42
CA TYR A 569 5.52 -30.59 -12.80
C TYR A 569 6.10 -31.99 -12.87
N VAL A 570 5.42 -32.87 -13.62
CA VAL A 570 5.80 -34.26 -13.81
C VAL A 570 5.95 -34.53 -15.29
N GLN A 571 7.05 -35.15 -15.68
CA GLN A 571 7.34 -35.50 -17.06
C GLN A 571 7.54 -37.01 -17.21
N ASP A 572 6.91 -37.59 -18.23
CA ASP A 572 7.13 -38.97 -18.66
C ASP A 572 7.84 -39.01 -20.03
N GLN A 573 7.88 -40.18 -20.68
CA GLN A 573 8.51 -40.32 -22.00
C GLN A 573 7.70 -39.68 -23.14
N THR A 574 6.46 -39.29 -22.89
CA THR A 574 5.50 -38.84 -23.89
C THR A 574 5.21 -37.34 -23.82
N ASP A 575 5.07 -36.79 -22.61
CA ASP A 575 4.66 -35.39 -22.40
C ASP A 575 4.93 -34.93 -20.95
N THR A 576 4.61 -33.68 -20.66
CA THR A 576 4.69 -33.03 -19.33
C THR A 576 3.31 -32.61 -18.84
N ILE A 577 3.12 -32.56 -17.52
CA ILE A 577 1.86 -32.12 -16.91
C ILE A 577 2.08 -31.38 -15.60
N CYS A 578 1.31 -30.32 -15.40
CA CYS A 578 1.23 -29.65 -14.11
C CYS A 578 0.21 -30.38 -13.22
N VAL A 579 0.67 -30.83 -12.06
CA VAL A 579 -0.11 -31.52 -11.04
C VAL A 579 -0.37 -30.55 -9.90
N ARG A 580 -1.62 -30.15 -9.70
CA ARG A 580 -2.04 -29.32 -8.57
C ARG A 580 -2.39 -30.21 -7.39
N THR A 581 -1.75 -29.95 -6.25
CA THR A 581 -1.89 -30.78 -5.07
C THR A 581 -1.76 -29.95 -3.81
N ALA A 582 -2.62 -30.23 -2.84
CA ALA A 582 -2.53 -29.67 -1.48
C ALA A 582 -1.60 -30.49 -0.57
N GLN A 583 -1.08 -31.63 -1.04
CA GLN A 583 -0.22 -32.51 -0.24
C GLN A 583 1.11 -31.79 0.10
N PRO A 584 1.43 -31.58 1.39
CA PRO A 584 2.67 -30.93 1.78
C PRO A 584 3.84 -31.93 1.69
N GLY A 585 4.78 -31.69 0.78
CA GLY A 585 6.02 -32.47 0.68
C GLY A 585 5.87 -33.91 0.16
N GLY A 586 6.93 -34.71 0.28
CA GLY A 586 6.94 -36.15 -0.06
C GLY A 586 7.63 -36.54 -1.38
N ALA A 587 8.09 -35.56 -2.17
CA ALA A 587 8.94 -35.77 -3.35
C ALA A 587 9.91 -34.61 -3.49
N SER A 588 11.05 -34.87 -4.14
CA SER A 588 12.03 -33.85 -4.54
C SER A 588 12.16 -33.81 -6.06
N VAL A 589 12.67 -32.70 -6.59
CA VAL A 589 13.02 -32.59 -8.01
C VAL A 589 13.99 -33.73 -8.37
N GLY A 590 13.68 -34.48 -9.42
CA GLY A 590 14.40 -35.68 -9.85
C GLY A 590 13.82 -37.00 -9.32
N ASP A 591 12.90 -37.00 -8.37
CA ASP A 591 12.22 -38.22 -7.96
C ASP A 591 11.20 -38.68 -9.02
N ARG A 592 11.01 -40.00 -9.13
CA ARG A 592 9.92 -40.61 -9.87
C ARG A 592 8.72 -40.80 -8.94
N VAL A 593 7.56 -40.33 -9.37
CA VAL A 593 6.32 -40.31 -8.59
C VAL A 593 5.18 -41.05 -9.29
N ASP A 594 4.34 -41.71 -8.50
CA ASP A 594 3.03 -42.25 -8.86
C ASP A 594 2.02 -41.17 -8.52
N VAL A 595 1.27 -40.67 -9.50
CA VAL A 595 0.34 -39.56 -9.30
C VAL A 595 -1.06 -40.01 -9.69
N ILE A 596 -2.04 -39.75 -8.83
CA ILE A 596 -3.45 -40.04 -9.08
C ILE A 596 -4.25 -38.75 -8.88
N GLY A 597 -4.98 -38.31 -9.90
CA GLY A 597 -5.77 -37.08 -9.83
C GLY A 597 -6.73 -36.92 -11.01
N PHE A 598 -7.50 -35.84 -11.03
CA PHE A 598 -8.51 -35.62 -12.05
C PHE A 598 -7.95 -34.81 -13.24
N PRO A 599 -8.01 -35.34 -14.47
CA PRO A 599 -7.64 -34.57 -15.66
C PRO A 599 -8.54 -33.34 -15.84
N ALA A 600 -7.95 -32.18 -16.06
CA ALA A 600 -8.64 -30.93 -16.37
C ALA A 600 -7.88 -30.13 -17.43
N MET A 601 -8.57 -29.19 -18.09
CA MET A 601 -7.91 -28.18 -18.91
C MET A 601 -7.43 -27.03 -18.01
N GLY A 602 -6.14 -26.71 -18.05
CA GLY A 602 -5.59 -25.49 -17.50
C GLY A 602 -5.78 -24.31 -18.45
N HIS A 603 -5.11 -23.19 -18.14
CA HIS A 603 -5.13 -21.99 -19.00
C HIS A 603 -4.53 -22.26 -20.39
N TYR A 604 -3.48 -23.09 -20.46
CA TYR A 604 -2.83 -23.47 -21.71
C TYR A 604 -2.67 -24.98 -21.87
N SER A 605 -2.04 -25.67 -20.91
CA SER A 605 -1.79 -27.12 -20.94
C SER A 605 -2.81 -27.94 -20.13
N ARG A 606 -2.71 -29.27 -20.28
CA ARG A 606 -3.44 -30.25 -19.47
C ARG A 606 -2.92 -30.16 -18.04
N ILE A 607 -3.82 -30.22 -17.06
CA ILE A 607 -3.45 -30.24 -15.64
C ILE A 607 -4.13 -31.39 -14.93
N LEU A 608 -3.51 -31.86 -13.85
CA LEU A 608 -4.11 -32.83 -12.95
C LEU A 608 -4.53 -32.10 -11.66
N MET A 609 -5.83 -32.05 -11.38
CA MET A 609 -6.39 -31.41 -10.19
C MET A 609 -6.65 -32.42 -9.08
N ASP A 610 -6.69 -31.91 -7.85
CA ASP A 610 -6.97 -32.68 -6.62
C ASP A 610 -6.12 -33.95 -6.53
N ALA A 611 -4.87 -33.84 -6.98
CA ALA A 611 -3.99 -34.97 -7.16
C ALA A 611 -3.26 -35.32 -5.86
N THR A 612 -3.12 -36.62 -5.61
CA THR A 612 -2.20 -37.16 -4.62
C THR A 612 -1.04 -37.82 -5.32
N PHE A 613 0.13 -37.83 -4.67
CA PHE A 613 1.31 -38.45 -5.24
C PHE A 613 2.12 -39.23 -4.20
N ARG A 614 2.76 -40.30 -4.67
CA ARG A 614 3.65 -41.15 -3.89
C ARG A 614 4.98 -41.31 -4.60
N ARG A 615 6.09 -41.09 -3.89
CA ARG A 615 7.44 -41.36 -4.40
C ARG A 615 7.64 -42.86 -4.63
N ILE A 616 8.06 -43.24 -5.83
CA ILE A 616 8.38 -44.64 -6.20
C ILE A 616 9.90 -44.88 -6.19
N GLY A 617 10.71 -43.83 -6.32
CA GLY A 617 12.17 -43.91 -6.29
C GLY A 617 12.83 -42.73 -7.00
N PRO A 618 14.15 -42.74 -7.21
CA PRO A 618 14.82 -41.75 -8.03
C PRO A 618 14.46 -41.92 -9.52
N GLY A 619 14.28 -40.82 -10.24
CA GLY A 619 14.06 -40.77 -11.68
C GLY A 619 15.26 -40.19 -12.42
N GLN A 620 15.38 -40.50 -13.71
CA GLN A 620 16.36 -39.84 -14.57
C GLN A 620 15.81 -38.48 -15.00
N MET A 621 16.54 -37.40 -14.69
CA MET A 621 16.12 -36.06 -15.06
C MET A 621 16.17 -35.89 -16.60
N PRO A 622 15.11 -35.35 -17.23
CA PRO A 622 15.11 -35.10 -18.66
C PRO A 622 16.18 -34.07 -19.03
N ALA A 623 16.81 -34.24 -20.20
CA ALA A 623 17.76 -33.26 -20.70
C ALA A 623 17.01 -31.97 -21.08
N PRO A 624 17.50 -30.78 -20.67
CA PRO A 624 16.83 -29.52 -20.99
C PRO A 624 16.89 -29.25 -22.50
N LEU A 625 15.77 -28.83 -23.08
CA LEU A 625 15.68 -28.52 -24.50
C LEU A 625 16.22 -27.11 -24.76
N GLY A 626 17.29 -27.00 -25.56
CA GLY A 626 17.82 -25.70 -26.00
C GLY A 626 16.87 -25.04 -26.99
N VAL A 627 16.34 -23.87 -26.64
CA VAL A 627 15.32 -23.15 -27.45
C VAL A 627 15.55 -21.64 -27.43
N THR A 628 14.98 -20.95 -28.43
CA THR A 628 14.87 -19.49 -28.45
C THR A 628 13.50 -19.04 -27.94
N ALA A 629 13.39 -17.75 -27.60
CA ALA A 629 12.13 -17.17 -27.10
C ALA A 629 10.98 -17.29 -28.12
N ASP A 630 11.26 -17.05 -29.41
CA ASP A 630 10.27 -17.19 -30.49
C ASP A 630 9.79 -18.64 -30.66
N ARG A 631 10.71 -19.61 -30.56
CA ARG A 631 10.36 -21.03 -30.67
C ARG A 631 9.42 -21.49 -29.56
N VAL A 632 9.62 -21.00 -28.33
CA VAL A 632 8.73 -21.30 -27.19
C VAL A 632 7.30 -20.84 -27.47
N LEU A 633 7.14 -19.62 -27.98
CA LEU A 633 5.83 -19.06 -28.30
C LEU A 633 5.17 -19.78 -29.49
N ARG A 634 5.92 -20.18 -30.51
CA ARG A 634 5.37 -20.89 -31.68
C ARG A 634 5.01 -22.34 -31.41
N GLU A 635 5.88 -23.08 -30.71
CA GLU A 635 5.69 -24.51 -30.46
C GLU A 635 4.90 -24.80 -29.19
N GLY A 636 4.68 -23.81 -28.32
CA GLY A 636 3.83 -23.98 -27.15
C GLY A 636 4.40 -24.94 -26.12
N LEU A 637 5.67 -24.76 -25.76
CA LEU A 637 6.47 -25.70 -24.96
C LEU A 637 6.15 -25.66 -23.45
N ASP A 638 4.89 -25.51 -23.08
CA ASP A 638 4.46 -25.38 -21.69
C ASP A 638 4.74 -26.63 -20.85
N GLY A 639 5.23 -26.43 -19.64
CA GLY A 639 5.66 -27.48 -18.72
C GLY A 639 6.97 -28.19 -19.12
N VAL A 640 7.57 -27.85 -20.26
CA VAL A 640 8.80 -28.49 -20.74
C VAL A 640 10.01 -27.86 -20.05
N LEU A 641 10.99 -28.69 -19.70
CA LEU A 641 12.29 -28.23 -19.21
C LEU A 641 13.12 -27.67 -20.37
N VAL A 642 13.32 -26.36 -20.38
CA VAL A 642 14.00 -25.63 -21.45
C VAL A 642 15.28 -24.96 -20.96
N GLN A 643 16.19 -24.68 -21.89
CA GLN A 643 17.39 -23.89 -21.67
C GLN A 643 17.44 -22.75 -22.69
N ILE A 644 17.51 -21.52 -22.19
CA ILE A 644 17.48 -20.30 -23.01
C ILE A 644 18.65 -19.40 -22.61
N ASP A 645 19.31 -18.81 -23.60
CA ASP A 645 20.38 -17.84 -23.41
C ASP A 645 19.86 -16.40 -23.63
N GLY A 646 20.25 -15.47 -22.76
CA GLY A 646 19.79 -14.08 -22.80
C GLY A 646 20.65 -13.12 -21.97
N TYR A 647 20.64 -11.84 -22.32
CA TYR A 647 21.29 -10.77 -21.56
C TYR A 647 20.41 -10.41 -20.36
N LEU A 648 21.02 -10.34 -19.18
CA LEU A 648 20.32 -9.86 -17.99
C LEU A 648 20.09 -8.34 -18.11
N PHE A 649 18.84 -7.97 -18.38
CA PHE A 649 18.42 -6.58 -18.49
C PHE A 649 18.16 -5.97 -17.12
N ASP A 650 17.35 -6.65 -16.30
CA ASP A 650 16.98 -6.19 -14.96
C ASP A 650 16.67 -7.34 -13.99
N THR A 651 16.55 -7.01 -12.70
CA THR A 651 16.16 -7.93 -11.64
C THR A 651 15.20 -7.28 -10.66
N PHE A 652 14.11 -7.96 -10.32
CA PHE A 652 13.17 -7.56 -9.29
C PHE A 652 13.17 -8.56 -8.13
N ALA A 653 12.89 -8.08 -6.93
CA ALA A 653 12.84 -8.91 -5.72
C ALA A 653 11.65 -8.55 -4.81
N PRO A 654 10.42 -8.96 -5.18
CA PRO A 654 9.29 -8.90 -4.25
C PRO A 654 9.44 -9.98 -3.17
N SER A 655 9.69 -9.55 -1.92
CA SER A 655 9.64 -10.28 -0.61
C SER A 655 10.22 -11.71 -0.47
N SER A 656 9.95 -12.65 -1.37
CA SER A 656 10.44 -14.05 -1.36
C SER A 656 10.73 -14.65 -2.76
N GLU A 657 10.43 -13.90 -3.82
CA GLU A 657 10.66 -14.30 -5.21
C GLU A 657 11.67 -13.36 -5.87
N ARG A 658 12.49 -13.92 -6.76
CA ARG A 658 13.44 -13.15 -7.55
C ARG A 658 13.16 -13.32 -9.02
N VAL A 659 12.85 -12.22 -9.68
CA VAL A 659 12.52 -12.20 -11.11
C VAL A 659 13.70 -11.63 -11.87
N LEU A 660 14.21 -12.39 -12.83
CA LEU A 660 15.24 -11.95 -13.77
C LEU A 660 14.56 -11.59 -15.08
N VAL A 661 14.78 -10.37 -15.57
CA VAL A 661 14.35 -9.95 -16.91
C VAL A 661 15.49 -10.25 -17.88
N LEU A 662 15.26 -11.17 -18.80
CA LEU A 662 16.24 -11.58 -19.79
C LEU A 662 15.80 -11.16 -21.18
N GLU A 663 16.74 -10.62 -21.94
CA GLU A 663 16.57 -10.27 -23.34
C GLU A 663 17.34 -11.29 -24.21
N SER A 664 16.60 -12.07 -25.00
CA SER A 664 17.17 -12.92 -26.05
C SER A 664 17.11 -12.19 -27.39
N ALA A 665 17.73 -12.75 -28.43
CA ALA A 665 17.74 -12.15 -29.77
C ALA A 665 16.33 -11.88 -30.33
N ASP A 666 15.35 -12.67 -29.90
CA ASP A 666 14.00 -12.72 -30.49
C ASP A 666 12.91 -12.25 -29.51
N GLY A 667 13.27 -11.68 -28.36
CA GLY A 667 12.30 -11.16 -27.39
C GLY A 667 12.75 -11.15 -25.94
N VAL A 668 11.96 -10.48 -25.10
CA VAL A 668 12.15 -10.40 -23.64
C VAL A 668 11.29 -11.44 -22.94
N PHE A 669 11.84 -12.09 -21.92
CA PHE A 669 11.11 -13.05 -21.09
C PHE A 669 11.55 -12.94 -19.63
N LEU A 670 10.71 -13.46 -18.74
CA LEU A 670 10.94 -13.43 -17.29
C LEU A 670 11.40 -14.80 -16.80
N ALA A 671 12.38 -14.84 -15.91
CA ALA A 671 12.77 -16.04 -15.18
C ALA A 671 12.55 -15.87 -13.68
N HIS A 672 11.73 -16.73 -13.10
CA HIS A 672 11.26 -16.67 -11.73
C HIS A 672 12.00 -17.67 -10.85
N LEU A 673 12.70 -17.17 -9.82
CA LEU A 673 13.37 -17.98 -8.81
C LEU A 673 12.76 -17.73 -7.44
N GLU A 674 12.06 -18.72 -6.92
CA GLU A 674 11.52 -18.69 -5.55
C GLU A 674 12.60 -19.12 -4.56
N GLN A 675 12.82 -18.33 -3.50
CA GLN A 675 13.83 -18.64 -2.49
C GLN A 675 13.20 -19.36 -1.30
N ALA A 676 13.67 -20.58 -1.03
CA ALA A 676 13.28 -21.31 0.17
C ALA A 676 13.82 -20.61 1.44
N LYS A 677 12.99 -20.52 2.48
CA LYS A 677 13.39 -19.98 3.78
C LYS A 677 14.67 -20.64 4.31
N GLY A 678 15.62 -19.84 4.76
CA GLY A 678 16.89 -20.30 5.34
C GLY A 678 18.02 -20.53 4.34
N THR A 679 17.79 -20.37 3.02
CA THR A 679 18.89 -20.31 2.04
C THR A 679 19.44 -18.88 1.92
N PRO A 680 20.76 -18.71 1.73
CA PRO A 680 21.33 -17.38 1.52
C PRO A 680 20.69 -16.73 0.28
N PRO A 681 20.40 -15.42 0.33
CA PRO A 681 19.77 -14.73 -0.77
C PRO A 681 20.64 -14.91 -2.02
N PHE A 682 20.03 -15.41 -3.09
CA PHE A 682 20.67 -15.46 -4.41
C PHE A 682 21.27 -14.08 -4.68
N GLN A 683 22.48 -14.01 -5.23
CA GLN A 683 23.09 -12.76 -5.68
C GLN A 683 23.05 -12.78 -7.20
N ALA A 684 22.28 -11.85 -7.78
CA ALA A 684 22.10 -11.84 -9.22
C ALA A 684 23.41 -11.40 -9.87
N PRO A 685 23.77 -11.98 -11.02
CA PRO A 685 24.88 -11.48 -11.82
C PRO A 685 24.71 -9.98 -12.13
N PRO A 686 25.78 -9.23 -12.41
CA PRO A 686 25.69 -7.83 -12.81
C PRO A 686 24.78 -7.63 -14.03
N LYS A 687 24.04 -6.53 -14.08
CA LYS A 687 23.26 -6.14 -15.28
C LYS A 687 24.17 -6.14 -16.52
N GLY A 688 23.66 -6.65 -17.63
CA GLY A 688 24.42 -6.86 -18.88
C GLY A 688 25.21 -8.17 -18.94
N SER A 689 25.13 -9.04 -17.92
CA SER A 689 25.71 -10.40 -18.02
C SER A 689 24.96 -11.24 -19.05
N TRP A 690 25.68 -12.01 -19.87
CA TRP A 690 25.09 -13.03 -20.74
C TRP A 690 24.86 -14.29 -19.92
N LEU A 691 23.59 -14.68 -19.75
CA LEU A 691 23.18 -15.76 -18.89
C LEU A 691 22.56 -16.90 -19.70
N ARG A 692 22.76 -18.12 -19.21
CA ARG A 692 22.02 -19.31 -19.59
C ARG A 692 21.11 -19.68 -18.44
N VAL A 693 19.81 -19.69 -18.69
CA VAL A 693 18.79 -20.06 -17.71
C VAL A 693 18.16 -21.39 -18.07
N THR A 694 18.02 -22.27 -17.08
CA THR A 694 17.41 -23.60 -17.25
C THR A 694 16.17 -23.72 -16.36
N GLY A 695 14.99 -23.94 -16.92
CA GLY A 695 13.78 -23.98 -16.10
C GLY A 695 12.57 -24.53 -16.82
N ILE A 696 11.46 -24.64 -16.10
CA ILE A 696 10.19 -25.07 -16.67
C ILE A 696 9.54 -23.89 -17.36
N CYS A 697 9.23 -24.04 -18.65
CA CYS A 697 8.48 -23.03 -19.38
C CYS A 697 7.02 -23.02 -18.93
N SER A 698 6.50 -21.82 -18.63
CA SER A 698 5.10 -21.57 -18.29
C SER A 698 4.56 -20.54 -19.29
N VAL A 699 3.59 -20.93 -20.12
CA VAL A 699 3.08 -20.13 -21.24
C VAL A 699 1.74 -19.48 -20.86
N ASP A 700 1.66 -18.17 -21.05
CA ASP A 700 0.43 -17.39 -20.88
C ASP A 700 -0.29 -17.20 -22.23
N VAL A 701 -1.62 -17.23 -22.18
CA VAL A 701 -2.47 -17.09 -23.36
C VAL A 701 -3.46 -15.93 -23.30
N ASP A 702 -3.88 -15.50 -24.47
CA ASP A 702 -4.99 -14.56 -24.64
C ASP A 702 -6.37 -15.25 -24.53
N SER A 703 -7.44 -14.48 -24.73
CA SER A 703 -8.83 -14.95 -24.70
C SER A 703 -9.15 -15.99 -25.78
N ALA A 704 -8.36 -16.07 -26.86
CA ALA A 704 -8.46 -17.05 -27.93
C ALA A 704 -7.57 -18.29 -27.70
N ARG A 705 -6.91 -18.38 -26.52
CA ARG A 705 -5.95 -19.43 -26.15
C ARG A 705 -4.70 -19.48 -27.03
N GLN A 706 -4.31 -18.34 -27.61
CA GLN A 706 -3.05 -18.21 -28.34
C GLN A 706 -1.93 -17.76 -27.37
N PRO A 707 -0.72 -18.34 -27.48
CA PRO A 707 0.42 -17.98 -26.63
C PRO A 707 0.82 -16.51 -26.87
N LYS A 708 0.79 -15.71 -25.80
CA LYS A 708 1.07 -14.26 -25.81
C LYS A 708 2.43 -13.93 -25.20
N SER A 709 2.74 -14.61 -24.11
CA SER A 709 3.98 -14.44 -23.34
C SER A 709 4.33 -15.75 -22.65
N PHE A 710 5.56 -15.86 -22.15
CA PHE A 710 5.97 -16.99 -21.34
C PHE A 710 6.93 -16.53 -20.25
N GLN A 711 7.05 -17.36 -19.23
CA GLN A 711 7.99 -17.21 -18.14
C GLN A 711 8.72 -18.53 -17.87
N ILE A 712 9.92 -18.46 -17.34
CA ILE A 712 10.76 -19.61 -17.01
C ILE A 712 10.78 -19.77 -15.49
N LEU A 713 10.20 -20.85 -14.99
CA LEU A 713 10.21 -21.21 -13.58
C LEU A 713 11.52 -21.93 -13.25
N LEU A 714 12.42 -21.23 -12.55
CA LEU A 714 13.70 -21.76 -12.10
C LEU A 714 13.49 -22.69 -10.90
N ARG A 715 14.25 -23.78 -10.84
CA ARG A 715 14.13 -24.81 -9.81
C ARG A 715 15.07 -24.53 -8.66
N ALA A 716 16.27 -24.02 -8.97
CA ALA A 716 17.30 -23.68 -8.00
C ALA A 716 18.22 -22.55 -8.51
N PRO A 717 18.99 -21.88 -7.64
CA PRO A 717 19.99 -20.88 -8.07
C PRO A 717 21.01 -21.41 -9.09
N ALA A 718 21.30 -22.72 -9.06
CA ALA A 718 22.23 -23.37 -9.99
C ALA A 718 21.73 -23.40 -11.45
N ASP A 719 20.43 -23.17 -11.67
CA ASP A 719 19.83 -23.09 -13.00
C ASP A 719 20.21 -21.80 -13.76
N VAL A 720 20.85 -20.84 -13.09
CA VAL A 720 21.36 -19.60 -13.69
C VAL A 720 22.87 -19.70 -13.85
N ARG A 721 23.33 -19.86 -15.09
CA ARG A 721 24.76 -19.95 -15.41
C ARG A 721 25.23 -18.69 -16.14
N VAL A 722 26.24 -18.02 -15.61
CA VAL A 722 26.88 -16.88 -16.28
C VAL A 722 27.77 -17.41 -17.41
N LEU A 723 27.44 -17.06 -18.65
CA LEU A 723 28.23 -17.39 -19.84
C LEU A 723 29.31 -16.33 -20.11
N ALA A 724 28.96 -15.05 -19.93
CA ALA A 724 29.91 -13.94 -20.01
C ALA A 724 29.51 -12.82 -19.04
N GLN A 725 30.49 -12.23 -18.37
CA GLN A 725 30.28 -11.01 -17.58
C GLN A 725 30.31 -9.77 -18.48
N PRO A 726 29.67 -8.66 -18.07
CA PRO A 726 29.73 -7.41 -18.83
C PRO A 726 31.19 -6.98 -19.05
N SER A 727 31.49 -6.44 -20.23
CA SER A 727 32.85 -6.00 -20.55
C SER A 727 33.28 -4.90 -19.58
N TRP A 728 34.51 -5.00 -19.06
CA TRP A 728 35.09 -3.95 -18.21
C TRP A 728 35.12 -2.58 -18.91
N TRP A 729 35.19 -2.54 -20.24
CA TRP A 729 35.10 -1.35 -21.07
C TRP A 729 33.67 -0.77 -21.14
N THR A 730 33.20 -0.17 -20.04
CA THR A 730 32.00 0.68 -20.06
C THR A 730 32.38 2.11 -20.45
N LEU A 731 31.42 2.90 -20.95
CA LEU A 731 31.65 4.32 -21.28
C LEU A 731 32.31 5.09 -20.12
N ARG A 732 31.94 4.73 -18.87
CA ARG A 732 32.56 5.26 -17.64
C ARG A 732 34.03 4.86 -17.53
N HIS A 733 34.38 3.57 -17.63
CA HIS A 733 35.78 3.14 -17.53
C HIS A 733 36.63 3.65 -18.71
N VAL A 734 36.08 3.68 -19.93
CA VAL A 734 36.72 4.31 -21.09
C VAL A 734 37.02 5.78 -20.81
N SER A 735 36.05 6.55 -20.31
CA SER A 735 36.25 7.96 -19.98
C SER A 735 37.30 8.16 -18.87
N THR A 736 37.37 7.24 -17.90
CA THR A 736 38.37 7.30 -16.82
C THR A 736 39.78 6.97 -17.34
N VAL A 737 39.92 5.96 -18.19
CA VAL A 737 41.20 5.60 -18.83
C VAL A 737 41.68 6.72 -19.75
N VAL A 738 40.78 7.30 -20.56
CA VAL A 738 41.09 8.47 -21.40
C VAL A 738 41.51 9.66 -20.55
N GLY A 739 40.83 9.92 -19.42
CA GLY A 739 41.21 10.96 -18.47
C GLY A 739 42.59 10.74 -17.84
N LEU A 740 42.90 9.50 -17.43
CA LEU A 740 44.22 9.13 -16.89
C LEU A 740 45.33 9.24 -17.94
N LEU A 741 45.07 8.84 -19.20
CA LEU A 741 46.01 9.00 -20.31
C LEU A 741 46.24 10.48 -20.65
N ALA A 742 45.20 11.32 -20.59
CA ALA A 742 45.34 12.76 -20.77
C ALA A 742 46.18 13.39 -19.63
N ALA A 743 45.95 12.98 -18.38
CA ALA A 743 46.74 13.44 -17.24
C ALA A 743 48.21 12.98 -17.33
N ALA A 744 48.45 11.73 -17.73
CA ALA A 744 49.80 11.21 -17.96
C ALA A 744 50.49 11.92 -19.15
N GLY A 745 49.73 12.25 -20.21
CA GLY A 745 50.21 13.06 -21.33
C GLY A 745 50.62 14.46 -20.89
N LEU A 746 49.82 15.11 -20.04
CA LEU A 746 50.15 16.43 -19.47
C LEU A 746 51.41 16.37 -18.57
N LEU A 747 51.57 15.31 -17.78
CA LEU A 747 52.78 15.08 -16.98
C LEU A 747 54.01 14.80 -17.85
N ALA A 748 53.87 14.03 -18.93
CA ALA A 748 54.95 13.77 -19.88
C ALA A 748 55.35 15.03 -20.66
N VAL A 749 54.40 15.88 -21.03
CA VAL A 749 54.67 17.20 -21.61
C VAL A 749 55.38 18.10 -20.59
N GLY A 750 54.93 18.10 -19.32
CA GLY A 750 55.60 18.82 -18.23
C GLY A 750 57.04 18.35 -18.02
N TRP A 751 57.28 17.03 -18.08
CA TRP A 751 58.61 16.42 -18.00
C TRP A 751 59.48 16.72 -19.23
N GLY A 752 58.88 16.76 -20.42
CA GLY A 752 59.56 17.14 -21.66
C GLY A 752 60.00 18.61 -21.67
N VAL A 753 59.19 19.50 -21.08
CA VAL A 753 59.51 20.94 -20.94
C VAL A 753 60.66 21.16 -19.94
N THR A 754 60.69 20.43 -18.83
CA THR A 754 61.77 20.52 -17.84
C THR A 754 63.07 19.89 -18.34
N LEU A 755 63.01 18.81 -19.14
CA LEU A 755 64.18 18.22 -19.79
C LEU A 755 64.74 19.12 -20.90
N ASN A 756 63.88 19.79 -21.69
CA ASN A 756 64.30 20.73 -22.73
C ASN A 756 64.97 21.99 -22.19
N HIS A 757 64.61 22.45 -20.99
CA HIS A 757 65.30 23.56 -20.33
C HIS A 757 66.74 23.18 -19.89
N ARG A 758 67.02 21.89 -19.68
CA ARG A 758 68.35 21.41 -19.26
C ARG A 758 69.31 21.21 -20.43
N VAL A 759 68.81 20.96 -21.64
CA VAL A 759 69.64 20.73 -22.85
C VAL A 759 69.91 22.02 -23.65
N ARG A 760 69.03 23.03 -23.56
CA ARG A 760 69.16 24.29 -24.33
C ARG A 760 70.28 25.24 -23.89
N ARG A 761 71.05 24.92 -22.85
CA ARG A 761 72.17 25.77 -22.39
C ARG A 761 73.48 25.59 -23.17
N GLN A 762 73.61 24.65 -24.12
CA GLN A 762 74.96 24.34 -24.67
C GLN A 762 75.15 24.18 -26.19
N THR A 763 74.17 24.35 -27.06
CA THR A 763 74.41 24.13 -28.52
C THR A 763 73.62 25.08 -29.41
N GLY A 764 73.71 26.38 -29.09
CA GLY A 764 73.46 27.43 -30.08
C GLY A 764 74.75 27.73 -30.81
N GLN A 765 74.89 27.33 -32.08
CA GLN A 765 75.81 27.95 -33.03
C GLN A 765 75.45 27.54 -34.49
N ILE A 766 74.83 28.48 -35.21
CA ILE A 766 75.24 28.97 -36.55
C ILE A 766 74.41 28.68 -37.83
N ARG A 767 73.62 27.62 -38.05
CA ARG A 767 73.34 27.24 -39.47
C ARG A 767 71.96 27.36 -40.16
N ALA A 768 70.91 28.00 -39.65
CA ALA A 768 69.64 27.99 -40.41
C ALA A 768 68.81 29.28 -40.41
N GLN A 769 69.45 30.45 -40.40
CA GLN A 769 68.77 31.74 -40.18
C GLN A 769 68.19 32.43 -41.45
N LEU A 770 68.04 31.75 -42.60
CA LEU A 770 67.63 32.44 -43.85
C LEU A 770 66.42 31.88 -44.61
N ARG A 771 65.75 30.81 -44.14
CA ARG A 771 64.55 30.27 -44.81
C ARG A 771 63.23 30.52 -44.09
N GLN A 772 63.26 31.11 -42.89
CA GLN A 772 62.11 31.11 -41.97
C GLN A 772 61.13 32.28 -42.15
N GLU A 773 61.51 33.39 -42.79
CA GLU A 773 60.66 34.59 -42.82
C GLU A 773 59.50 34.51 -43.84
N ALA A 774 59.71 33.87 -45.00
CA ALA A 774 58.67 33.77 -46.04
C ALA A 774 57.56 32.75 -45.68
N GLU A 775 57.91 31.67 -44.99
CA GLU A 775 56.99 30.60 -44.60
C GLU A 775 56.13 30.99 -43.37
N LEU A 776 56.64 31.87 -42.50
CA LEU A 776 55.92 32.37 -41.32
C LEU A 776 54.75 33.29 -41.69
N GLN A 777 54.92 34.16 -42.69
CA GLN A 777 53.88 35.12 -43.11
C GLN A 777 52.70 34.44 -43.82
N ALA A 778 52.97 33.42 -44.66
CA ALA A 778 51.91 32.64 -45.32
C ALA A 778 51.09 31.83 -44.30
N ARG A 779 51.78 31.19 -43.35
CA ARG A 779 51.15 30.37 -42.30
C ARG A 779 50.36 31.21 -41.28
N TYR A 780 50.81 32.43 -40.97
CA TYR A 780 50.07 33.33 -40.09
C TYR A 780 48.77 33.82 -40.72
N ARG A 781 48.79 34.15 -42.02
CA ARG A 781 47.59 34.58 -42.75
C ARG A 781 46.58 33.45 -42.88
N GLU A 782 47.02 32.23 -43.20
CA GLU A 782 46.14 31.06 -43.31
C GLU A 782 45.45 30.71 -41.98
N LEU A 783 46.17 30.77 -40.86
CA LEU A 783 45.61 30.48 -39.52
C LEU A 783 44.62 31.55 -39.05
N PHE A 784 44.82 32.82 -39.42
CA PHE A 784 43.91 33.91 -39.08
C PHE A 784 42.58 33.81 -39.85
N GLU A 785 42.66 33.50 -41.16
CA GLU A 785 41.48 33.47 -42.04
C GLU A 785 40.60 32.23 -41.82
N ASN A 786 41.20 31.05 -41.61
CA ASN A 786 40.49 29.79 -41.45
C ASN A 786 40.11 29.46 -39.99
N ALA A 787 40.27 30.40 -39.05
CA ALA A 787 39.85 30.18 -37.68
C ALA A 787 38.32 30.06 -37.58
N ASN A 788 37.83 29.12 -36.75
CA ASN A 788 36.41 28.94 -36.50
C ASN A 788 35.81 30.05 -35.62
N ASP A 789 36.64 30.62 -34.73
CA ASP A 789 36.26 31.71 -33.84
C ASP A 789 36.44 33.06 -34.55
N VAL A 790 35.64 34.05 -34.14
CA VAL A 790 35.76 35.41 -34.66
C VAL A 790 37.05 36.02 -34.12
N ILE A 791 37.99 36.36 -34.99
CA ILE A 791 39.22 37.06 -34.62
C ILE A 791 39.18 38.44 -35.23
N TYR A 792 39.30 39.46 -34.37
CA TYR A 792 39.36 40.84 -34.80
C TYR A 792 40.44 41.61 -34.04
N THR A 793 40.92 42.69 -34.64
CA THR A 793 41.79 43.65 -33.96
C THR A 793 41.15 45.02 -33.98
N HIS A 794 41.39 45.83 -32.96
CA HIS A 794 40.96 47.22 -32.91
C HIS A 794 42.05 48.14 -32.35
N ASP A 795 41.99 49.42 -32.67
CA ASP A 795 42.86 50.45 -32.07
C ASP A 795 42.47 50.72 -30.60
N LEU A 796 43.26 51.54 -29.90
CA LEU A 796 42.98 51.89 -28.49
C LEU A 796 41.67 52.70 -28.30
N ALA A 797 41.10 53.24 -29.37
CA ALA A 797 39.80 53.92 -29.37
C ALA A 797 38.62 52.96 -29.62
N GLY A 798 38.87 51.66 -29.80
CA GLY A 798 37.84 50.65 -30.02
C GLY A 798 37.38 50.51 -31.47
N ARG A 799 38.10 51.08 -32.44
CA ARG A 799 37.77 50.98 -33.87
C ARG A 799 38.44 49.77 -34.48
N LEU A 800 37.66 48.93 -35.15
CA LEU A 800 38.16 47.70 -35.77
C LEU A 800 39.18 48.01 -36.88
N THR A 801 40.31 47.33 -36.83
CA THR A 801 41.40 47.40 -37.81
C THR A 801 41.49 46.13 -38.66
N SER A 802 41.03 44.98 -38.14
CA SER A 802 40.89 43.75 -38.90
C SER A 802 39.73 42.88 -38.40
N LEU A 803 39.21 42.03 -39.27
CA LEU A 803 38.18 41.03 -38.99
C LEU A 803 38.44 39.82 -39.91
N ASN A 804 38.45 38.60 -39.35
CA ASN A 804 38.59 37.37 -40.12
C ASN A 804 37.27 36.91 -40.77
N GLU A 805 37.33 35.87 -41.62
CA GLU A 805 36.16 35.37 -42.36
C GLU A 805 35.03 34.89 -41.43
N ALA A 806 35.38 34.27 -40.29
CA ALA A 806 34.39 33.84 -39.31
C ALA A 806 33.56 35.01 -38.76
N GLY A 807 34.18 36.17 -38.54
CA GLY A 807 33.51 37.39 -38.12
C GLY A 807 32.52 37.93 -39.15
N GLU A 808 32.89 37.90 -40.43
CA GLU A 808 32.01 38.32 -41.53
C GLU A 808 30.79 37.40 -41.64
N ARG A 809 30.99 36.08 -41.57
CA ARG A 809 29.90 35.10 -41.65
C ARG A 809 28.94 35.20 -40.46
N LEU A 810 29.47 35.35 -39.24
CA LEU A 810 28.67 35.31 -38.01
C LEU A 810 27.90 36.61 -37.76
N LEU A 811 28.53 37.76 -37.97
CA LEU A 811 27.94 39.07 -37.68
C LEU A 811 27.30 39.74 -38.92
N GLY A 812 27.62 39.25 -40.12
CA GLY A 812 27.04 39.73 -41.39
C GLY A 812 27.59 41.07 -41.88
N TYR A 813 28.63 41.62 -41.23
CA TYR A 813 29.35 42.81 -41.68
C TYR A 813 30.57 42.40 -42.50
N THR A 814 30.80 43.04 -43.64
CA THR A 814 32.02 42.81 -44.43
C THR A 814 33.24 43.47 -43.78
N ARG A 815 34.46 43.03 -44.08
CA ARG A 815 35.72 43.63 -43.59
C ARG A 815 35.83 45.12 -43.89
N GLN A 816 35.38 45.55 -45.08
CA GLN A 816 35.40 46.96 -45.46
C GLN A 816 34.43 47.79 -44.60
N GLU A 817 33.27 47.23 -44.25
CA GLU A 817 32.30 47.85 -43.34
C GLU A 817 32.76 47.79 -41.87
N ALA A 818 33.51 46.75 -41.50
CA ALA A 818 34.08 46.59 -40.18
C ALA A 818 35.20 47.61 -39.93
N GLN A 819 36.06 47.84 -40.92
CA GLN A 819 37.20 48.77 -40.80
C GLN A 819 36.77 50.17 -40.36
N HIS A 820 37.37 50.66 -39.28
CA HIS A 820 37.13 51.95 -38.63
C HIS A 820 35.78 52.12 -37.90
N THR A 821 34.95 51.07 -37.88
CA THR A 821 33.71 51.02 -37.08
C THR A 821 34.03 50.73 -35.62
N ALA A 822 33.37 51.43 -34.70
CA ALA A 822 33.54 51.21 -33.27
C ALA A 822 32.79 49.93 -32.85
N ILE A 823 33.51 48.94 -32.30
CA ILE A 823 32.94 47.62 -31.94
C ILE A 823 31.76 47.71 -30.97
N GLN A 824 31.72 48.76 -30.14
CA GLN A 824 30.62 49.07 -29.20
C GLN A 824 29.26 49.25 -29.89
N GLN A 825 29.24 49.65 -31.17
CA GLN A 825 28.01 49.81 -31.95
C GLN A 825 27.31 48.48 -32.20
N TRP A 826 28.07 47.38 -32.24
CA TRP A 826 27.56 46.04 -32.47
C TRP A 826 27.14 45.34 -31.17
N VAL A 827 27.27 45.99 -30.01
CA VAL A 827 26.85 45.44 -28.72
C VAL A 827 25.37 45.74 -28.48
N ALA A 828 24.64 44.74 -27.98
CA ALA A 828 23.24 44.88 -27.62
C ALA A 828 23.04 46.02 -26.61
N PRO A 829 21.98 46.85 -26.73
CA PRO A 829 21.79 48.05 -25.91
C PRO A 829 21.92 47.82 -24.40
N ALA A 830 21.41 46.68 -23.90
CA ALA A 830 21.43 46.32 -22.48
C ALA A 830 22.84 46.06 -21.91
N CYS A 831 23.84 45.79 -22.75
CA CYS A 831 25.20 45.42 -22.31
C CYS A 831 26.24 46.50 -22.60
N ARG A 832 25.87 47.63 -23.21
CA ARG A 832 26.83 48.65 -23.70
C ARG A 832 27.71 49.24 -22.62
N ASP A 833 27.13 49.62 -21.47
CA ASP A 833 27.89 50.23 -20.37
C ASP A 833 28.90 49.25 -19.76
N ARG A 834 28.47 47.99 -19.58
CA ARG A 834 29.33 46.90 -19.11
C ARG A 834 30.46 46.61 -20.10
N PHE A 835 30.14 46.60 -21.40
CA PHE A 835 31.12 46.38 -22.46
C PHE A 835 32.13 47.53 -22.55
N ALA A 836 31.68 48.79 -22.42
CA ALA A 836 32.57 49.95 -22.43
C ALA A 836 33.59 49.92 -21.28
N ALA A 837 33.14 49.56 -20.07
CA ALA A 837 34.03 49.40 -18.91
C ALA A 837 35.04 48.26 -19.12
N TRP A 838 34.60 47.13 -19.66
CA TRP A 838 35.47 46.00 -20.00
C TRP A 838 36.48 46.36 -21.09
N LEU A 839 36.06 47.08 -22.13
CA LEU A 839 36.94 47.53 -23.21
C LEU A 839 38.02 48.49 -22.72
N ALA A 840 37.68 49.41 -21.80
CA ALA A 840 38.66 50.33 -21.20
C ALA A 840 39.73 49.60 -20.38
N LEU A 841 39.34 48.56 -19.64
CA LEU A 841 40.26 47.66 -18.92
C LEU A 841 41.14 46.87 -19.89
N ALA A 842 40.54 46.37 -20.98
CA ALA A 842 41.24 45.66 -22.05
C ALA A 842 42.28 46.51 -22.75
N CYS A 843 42.07 47.82 -22.90
CA CYS A 843 43.02 48.76 -23.50
C CYS A 843 44.14 49.25 -22.55
N SER A 844 44.01 49.06 -21.23
CA SER A 844 44.91 49.66 -20.22
C SER A 844 45.70 48.64 -19.41
N SER A 845 45.35 47.35 -19.47
CA SER A 845 45.98 46.29 -18.68
C SER A 845 46.43 45.09 -19.54
N THR A 846 47.54 44.46 -19.16
CA THR A 846 48.12 43.30 -19.88
C THR A 846 47.42 41.97 -19.61
N GLY A 847 46.32 41.95 -18.84
CA GLY A 847 45.65 40.74 -18.40
C GLY A 847 44.17 40.91 -18.04
N THR A 848 43.37 41.44 -18.98
CA THR A 848 41.90 41.50 -18.79
C THR A 848 41.29 40.12 -18.95
N ALA A 849 40.41 39.73 -18.02
CA ALA A 849 39.67 38.47 -18.10
C ALA A 849 38.74 38.46 -19.33
N ALA A 850 38.47 37.25 -19.85
CA ALA A 850 37.47 37.07 -20.89
C ALA A 850 36.12 37.62 -20.43
N GLY A 851 35.39 38.27 -21.34
CA GLY A 851 34.09 38.89 -21.07
C GLY A 851 33.04 38.39 -22.03
N GLU A 852 31.85 38.09 -21.53
CA GLU A 852 30.72 37.62 -22.33
C GLU A 852 29.77 38.76 -22.67
N PHE A 853 29.45 38.92 -23.96
CA PHE A 853 28.62 40.02 -24.44
C PHE A 853 27.70 39.58 -25.57
N GLU A 854 26.47 40.11 -25.56
CA GLU A 854 25.51 39.92 -26.63
C GLU A 854 25.78 40.94 -27.74
N MET A 855 25.98 40.44 -28.95
CA MET A 855 26.24 41.22 -30.16
C MET A 855 25.03 41.19 -31.09
N VAL A 856 24.83 42.28 -31.81
CA VAL A 856 23.76 42.45 -32.80
C VAL A 856 24.40 42.49 -34.19
N GLY A 857 24.17 41.44 -34.97
CA GLY A 857 24.58 41.35 -36.36
C GLY A 857 23.81 42.30 -37.28
N LYS A 858 24.29 42.49 -38.51
CA LYS A 858 23.75 43.44 -39.49
C LYS A 858 22.25 43.24 -39.79
N THR A 859 21.77 42.00 -39.73
CA THR A 859 20.36 41.63 -39.97
C THR A 859 19.47 41.74 -38.71
N GLY A 860 20.00 42.22 -37.58
CA GLY A 860 19.33 42.27 -36.29
C GLY A 860 19.42 40.96 -35.48
N ARG A 861 20.06 39.91 -36.01
CA ARG A 861 20.31 38.65 -35.30
C ARG A 861 21.20 38.90 -34.08
N ARG A 862 20.81 38.37 -32.93
CA ARG A 862 21.61 38.42 -31.70
C ARG A 862 22.48 37.17 -31.55
N VAL A 863 23.72 37.36 -31.14
CA VAL A 863 24.73 36.30 -30.96
C VAL A 863 25.47 36.55 -29.65
N THR A 864 25.65 35.53 -28.83
CA THR A 864 26.41 35.65 -27.57
C THR A 864 27.85 35.27 -27.82
N LEU A 865 28.78 36.20 -27.60
CA LEU A 865 30.20 35.99 -27.80
C LEU A 865 30.96 36.05 -26.47
N GLU A 866 31.78 35.04 -26.21
CA GLU A 866 32.80 35.05 -25.17
C GLU A 866 34.09 35.66 -25.76
N MET A 867 34.48 36.84 -25.29
CA MET A 867 35.56 37.63 -25.87
C MET A 867 36.81 37.62 -24.99
N SER A 868 37.94 37.21 -25.55
CA SER A 868 39.24 37.18 -24.86
C SER A 868 40.19 38.21 -25.48
N PRO A 869 40.47 39.34 -24.79
CA PRO A 869 41.25 40.43 -25.34
C PRO A 869 42.74 40.27 -25.00
N ARG A 870 43.61 40.67 -25.92
CA ARG A 870 45.05 40.71 -25.74
C ARG A 870 45.62 42.01 -26.30
N LEU A 871 46.33 42.75 -25.46
CA LEU A 871 47.04 43.96 -25.88
C LEU A 871 48.21 43.61 -26.80
N VAL A 872 48.32 44.30 -27.92
CA VAL A 872 49.41 44.18 -28.89
C VAL A 872 50.33 45.39 -28.75
N PHE A 873 51.62 45.12 -28.54
CA PHE A 873 52.65 46.14 -28.35
C PHE A 873 53.56 46.23 -29.58
N GLN A 874 53.95 47.46 -29.94
CA GLN A 874 54.98 47.75 -30.91
C GLN A 874 55.96 48.74 -30.28
N ASP A 875 57.26 48.42 -30.31
CA ASP A 875 58.33 49.22 -29.67
C ASP A 875 58.06 49.58 -28.20
N GLY A 876 57.42 48.68 -27.46
CA GLY A 876 57.09 48.84 -26.04
C GLY A 876 55.85 49.69 -25.76
N GLN A 877 55.17 50.21 -26.78
CA GLN A 877 53.93 50.97 -26.66
C GLN A 877 52.73 50.12 -27.10
N PRO A 878 51.58 50.19 -26.41
CA PRO A 878 50.36 49.50 -26.84
C PRO A 878 49.81 50.18 -28.10
N VAL A 879 49.59 49.40 -29.17
CA VAL A 879 49.14 49.93 -30.48
C VAL A 879 47.79 49.38 -30.92
N ALA A 880 47.39 48.21 -30.44
CA ALA A 880 46.11 47.58 -30.78
C ALA A 880 45.69 46.59 -29.70
N VAL A 881 44.44 46.14 -29.77
CA VAL A 881 43.92 45.00 -29.00
C VAL A 881 43.44 43.95 -29.98
N GLN A 882 43.95 42.73 -29.83
CA GLN A 882 43.46 41.56 -30.55
C GLN A 882 42.44 40.84 -29.68
N VAL A 883 41.28 40.51 -30.23
CA VAL A 883 40.21 39.81 -29.51
C VAL A 883 39.85 38.53 -30.26
N ILE A 884 39.82 37.43 -29.54
CA ILE A 884 39.23 36.17 -30.00
C ILE A 884 37.86 36.07 -29.36
N ALA A 885 36.82 35.99 -30.18
CA ALA A 885 35.43 35.95 -29.78
C ALA A 885 34.81 34.62 -30.22
N ARG A 886 34.45 33.79 -29.24
CA ARG A 886 33.87 32.46 -29.46
C ARG A 886 32.36 32.52 -29.37
N ASP A 887 31.67 31.93 -30.34
CA ASP A 887 30.22 31.81 -30.31
C ASP A 887 29.79 30.78 -29.25
N THR A 888 29.05 31.24 -28.25
CA THR A 888 28.50 30.39 -27.19
C THR A 888 26.97 30.34 -27.22
N THR A 889 26.35 30.81 -28.31
CA THR A 889 24.89 30.96 -28.43
C THR A 889 24.15 29.64 -28.21
N GLU A 890 24.57 28.55 -28.86
CA GLU A 890 23.95 27.23 -28.67
C GLU A 890 24.24 26.63 -27.30
N ARG A 891 25.47 26.80 -26.79
CA ARG A 891 25.84 26.32 -25.45
C ARG A 891 24.97 26.99 -24.38
N LYS A 892 24.75 28.30 -24.49
CA LYS A 892 23.96 29.07 -23.52
C LYS A 892 22.48 28.70 -23.56
N ARG A 893 21.92 28.53 -24.76
CA ARG A 893 20.55 28.01 -24.92
C ARG A 893 20.42 26.62 -24.29
N ALA A 894 21.38 25.72 -24.53
CA ALA A 894 21.37 24.38 -23.94
C ALA A 894 21.52 24.40 -22.40
N GLU A 895 22.36 25.28 -21.85
CA GLU A 895 22.52 25.48 -20.39
C GLU A 895 21.24 26.01 -19.73
N ASP A 896 20.58 26.99 -20.35
CA ASP A 896 19.33 27.56 -19.85
C ASP A 896 18.19 26.53 -19.93
N TYR A 897 18.08 25.78 -21.03
CA TYR A 897 17.15 24.66 -21.15
C TYR A 897 17.42 23.59 -20.10
N ALA A 898 18.68 23.17 -19.91
CA ALA A 898 19.03 22.15 -18.92
C ALA A 898 18.67 22.58 -17.50
N THR A 899 18.83 23.87 -17.18
CA THR A 899 18.48 24.41 -15.86
C THR A 899 16.96 24.40 -15.63
N VAL A 900 16.16 24.83 -16.63
CA VAL A 900 14.69 24.84 -16.53
C VAL A 900 14.12 23.41 -16.47
N PHE A 901 14.63 22.48 -17.28
CA PHE A 901 14.19 21.08 -17.27
C PHE A 901 14.66 20.32 -16.01
N SER A 902 15.83 20.65 -15.45
CA SER A 902 16.27 20.07 -14.17
C SER A 902 15.39 20.54 -13.00
N ASP A 903 14.95 21.80 -12.99
CA ASP A 903 14.01 22.29 -11.98
C ASP A 903 12.63 21.62 -12.11
N LEU A 904 12.15 21.47 -13.35
CA LEU A 904 10.93 20.71 -13.68
C LEU A 904 10.99 19.28 -13.13
N GLY A 905 12.05 18.53 -13.46
CA GLY A 905 12.21 17.14 -13.00
C GLY A 905 12.21 17.01 -11.47
N ARG A 906 12.87 17.93 -10.76
CA ARG A 906 12.88 17.98 -9.29
C ARG A 906 11.49 18.25 -8.71
N ARG A 907 10.76 19.23 -9.25
CA ARG A 907 9.43 19.63 -8.78
C ARG A 907 8.37 18.57 -9.08
N LEU A 908 8.44 17.93 -10.25
CA LEU A 908 7.57 16.81 -10.62
C LEU A 908 7.82 15.56 -9.76
N SER A 909 9.06 15.32 -9.32
CA SER A 909 9.39 14.21 -8.43
C SER A 909 8.77 14.34 -7.04
N ALA A 910 8.46 15.57 -6.60
CA ALA A 910 7.82 15.83 -5.30
C ALA A 910 6.29 15.76 -5.37
N GLY A 911 5.69 15.84 -6.57
CA GLY A 911 4.24 15.80 -6.76
C GLY A 911 3.64 14.44 -6.44
N ARG A 912 2.51 14.45 -5.73
CA ARG A 912 1.76 13.25 -5.32
C ARG A 912 0.44 13.08 -6.05
N THR A 913 -0.03 14.11 -6.77
CA THR A 913 -1.28 14.06 -7.53
C THR A 913 -1.07 14.53 -8.98
N PRO A 914 -1.88 14.05 -9.95
CA PRO A 914 -1.77 14.49 -11.33
C PRO A 914 -1.98 16.01 -11.49
N ARG A 915 -2.83 16.61 -10.63
CA ARG A 915 -3.09 18.05 -10.62
C ARG A 915 -1.88 18.87 -10.17
N GLU A 916 -1.18 18.46 -9.11
CA GLU A 916 0.06 19.13 -8.66
C GLU A 916 1.12 19.12 -9.77
N ALA A 917 1.29 17.99 -10.44
CA ALA A 917 2.18 17.88 -11.59
C ALA A 917 1.75 18.84 -12.70
N ALA A 918 0.47 18.85 -13.09
CA ALA A 918 -0.04 19.74 -14.13
C ALA A 918 0.14 21.23 -13.81
N VAL A 919 0.02 21.65 -12.54
CA VAL A 919 0.28 23.04 -12.12
C VAL A 919 1.75 23.40 -12.38
N VAL A 920 2.69 22.53 -12.01
CA VAL A 920 4.12 22.75 -12.29
C VAL A 920 4.39 22.85 -13.79
N VAL A 921 3.77 21.98 -14.60
CA VAL A 921 3.89 22.04 -16.08
C VAL A 921 3.37 23.38 -16.61
N SER A 922 2.25 23.89 -16.09
CA SER A 922 1.67 25.16 -16.51
C SER A 922 2.58 26.36 -16.27
N GLU A 923 3.27 26.41 -15.12
CA GLU A 923 4.21 27.48 -14.77
C GLU A 923 5.45 27.47 -15.68
N ILE A 924 5.97 26.28 -16.01
CA ILE A 924 7.13 26.16 -16.89
C ILE A 924 6.75 26.47 -18.33
N ALA A 925 5.58 26.00 -18.79
CA ALA A 925 5.04 26.35 -20.10
C ALA A 925 4.86 27.87 -20.24
N ASP A 926 4.45 28.56 -19.17
CA ASP A 926 4.33 30.02 -19.19
C ASP A 926 5.68 30.71 -19.39
N ARG A 927 6.70 30.31 -18.63
CA ARG A 927 8.06 30.87 -18.75
C ARG A 927 8.68 30.67 -20.12
N LEU A 928 8.44 29.52 -20.75
CA LEU A 928 9.07 29.14 -22.02
C LEU A 928 8.30 29.64 -23.24
N LEU A 929 6.96 29.66 -23.18
CA LEU A 929 6.12 29.82 -24.37
C LEU A 929 5.22 31.05 -24.30
N GLY A 930 4.78 31.42 -23.09
CA GLY A 930 3.70 32.39 -22.86
C GLY A 930 2.36 31.87 -23.38
N TRP A 931 1.33 31.87 -22.54
CA TRP A 931 0.01 31.37 -22.93
C TRP A 931 -1.13 32.14 -22.27
N ASP A 932 -2.27 32.21 -22.98
CA ASP A 932 -3.53 32.78 -22.47
C ASP A 932 -4.44 31.68 -21.92
N ALA A 933 -4.48 30.51 -22.57
CA ALA A 933 -5.14 29.32 -22.04
C ALA A 933 -4.25 28.07 -22.08
N PHE A 934 -4.41 27.20 -21.08
CA PHE A 934 -3.60 26.01 -20.85
C PHE A 934 -4.48 24.85 -20.43
N ILE A 935 -4.25 23.66 -20.97
CA ILE A 935 -5.01 22.46 -20.57
C ILE A 935 -4.14 21.19 -20.59
N VAL A 936 -4.31 20.36 -19.56
CA VAL A 936 -3.74 19.01 -19.45
C VAL A 936 -4.87 18.01 -19.25
N GLU A 937 -4.86 16.96 -20.07
CA GLU A 937 -5.89 15.93 -20.10
C GLU A 937 -5.23 14.55 -20.08
N LEU A 938 -5.81 13.59 -19.36
CA LEU A 938 -5.32 12.21 -19.31
C LEU A 938 -6.27 11.27 -20.04
N LEU A 939 -5.72 10.35 -20.81
CA LEU A 939 -6.48 9.33 -21.55
C LEU A 939 -6.90 8.19 -20.62
N SER A 940 -8.10 7.67 -20.84
CA SER A 940 -8.53 6.40 -20.25
C SER A 940 -7.72 5.22 -20.83
N PRO A 941 -7.60 4.08 -20.12
CA PRO A 941 -6.83 2.93 -20.60
C PRO A 941 -7.33 2.34 -21.92
N ASP A 942 -8.63 2.45 -22.20
CA ASP A 942 -9.24 2.05 -23.47
C ASP A 942 -8.99 3.06 -24.59
N GLN A 943 -8.42 4.24 -24.30
CA GLN A 943 -8.15 5.36 -25.22
C GLN A 943 -9.38 6.01 -25.85
N HIS A 944 -10.59 5.75 -25.32
CA HIS A 944 -11.82 6.29 -25.88
C HIS A 944 -12.26 7.60 -25.20
N ARG A 945 -11.78 7.88 -23.98
CA ARG A 945 -12.17 9.02 -23.15
C ARG A 945 -10.96 9.80 -22.67
N SER A 946 -11.15 11.09 -22.39
CA SER A 946 -10.16 11.92 -21.70
C SER A 946 -10.78 12.52 -20.43
N THR A 947 -9.94 12.71 -19.41
CA THR A 947 -10.27 13.37 -18.16
C THR A 947 -9.38 14.60 -18.03
N THR A 948 -9.98 15.79 -17.93
CA THR A 948 -9.24 17.02 -17.67
C THR A 948 -8.64 17.00 -16.27
N VAL A 949 -7.34 17.22 -16.18
CA VAL A 949 -6.60 17.32 -14.91
C VAL A 949 -6.47 18.76 -14.46
N LEU A 950 -6.21 19.65 -15.40
CA LEU A 950 -6.08 21.08 -15.17
C LEU A 950 -6.46 21.82 -16.45
N ALA A 951 -7.30 22.84 -16.34
CA ALA A 951 -7.56 23.80 -17.40
C ALA A 951 -7.51 25.21 -16.79
N ILE A 952 -6.76 26.12 -17.42
CA ILE A 952 -6.61 27.51 -16.98
C ILE A 952 -6.86 28.40 -18.18
N ASP A 953 -7.59 29.50 -17.98
CA ASP A 953 -7.83 30.51 -18.99
C ASP A 953 -7.73 31.92 -18.39
N VAL A 954 -7.42 32.92 -19.22
CA VAL A 954 -7.41 34.34 -18.87
C VAL A 954 -8.82 34.90 -19.07
N ILE A 955 -9.53 35.07 -17.95
CA ILE A 955 -10.88 35.65 -17.89
C ILE A 955 -10.78 37.00 -17.17
N ASP A 956 -11.33 38.06 -17.76
CA ASP A 956 -11.24 39.44 -17.25
C ASP A 956 -9.79 39.92 -16.99
N GLY A 957 -8.83 39.42 -17.78
CA GLY A 957 -7.41 39.74 -17.61
C GLY A 957 -6.71 39.02 -16.47
N GLN A 958 -7.35 38.05 -15.81
CA GLN A 958 -6.73 37.21 -14.78
C GLN A 958 -6.80 35.72 -15.14
N ARG A 959 -5.72 34.98 -14.84
CA ARG A 959 -5.69 33.52 -15.00
C ARG A 959 -6.55 32.86 -13.93
N ARG A 960 -7.55 32.09 -14.36
CA ARG A 960 -8.45 31.33 -13.50
C ARG A 960 -8.50 29.88 -13.95
N GLU A 961 -8.45 28.97 -12.98
CA GLU A 961 -8.74 27.56 -13.26
C GLU A 961 -10.22 27.41 -13.61
N VAL A 962 -10.49 26.62 -14.64
CA VAL A 962 -11.82 26.38 -15.16
C VAL A 962 -12.05 24.87 -15.24
N HIS A 963 -13.32 24.48 -15.21
CA HIS A 963 -13.72 23.07 -15.24
C HIS A 963 -14.52 22.81 -16.52
N PRO A 964 -13.86 22.35 -17.60
CA PRO A 964 -14.54 22.03 -18.85
C PRO A 964 -15.52 20.88 -18.64
N ALA A 965 -16.58 20.84 -19.44
CA ALA A 965 -17.44 19.65 -19.51
C ALA A 965 -16.60 18.46 -20.00
N GLN A 966 -16.69 17.33 -19.29
CA GLN A 966 -15.98 16.12 -19.71
C GLN A 966 -16.67 15.50 -20.92
N PRO A 967 -15.99 15.35 -22.06
CA PRO A 967 -16.58 14.74 -23.23
C PRO A 967 -16.66 13.21 -23.07
N ASP A 968 -17.75 12.61 -23.55
CA ASP A 968 -17.92 11.15 -23.55
C ASP A 968 -16.98 10.43 -24.53
N GLN A 969 -16.38 11.16 -25.48
CA GLN A 969 -15.39 10.66 -26.43
C GLN A 969 -14.30 11.71 -26.69
N ILE A 970 -13.09 11.26 -27.06
CA ILE A 970 -12.00 12.16 -27.47
C ILE A 970 -12.40 13.03 -28.68
N SER A 971 -12.00 14.30 -28.66
CA SER A 971 -12.30 15.27 -29.72
C SER A 971 -11.56 14.98 -31.03
N PRO A 972 -12.02 15.50 -32.18
CA PRO A 972 -11.31 15.33 -33.46
C PRO A 972 -9.86 15.81 -33.44
N ILE A 973 -9.53 16.89 -32.73
CA ILE A 973 -8.15 17.36 -32.60
C ILE A 973 -7.28 16.38 -31.78
N MET A 974 -7.84 15.76 -30.74
CA MET A 974 -7.15 14.73 -29.96
C MET A 974 -6.82 13.52 -30.82
N ARG A 975 -7.79 13.04 -31.61
CA ARG A 975 -7.58 11.92 -32.53
C ARG A 975 -6.50 12.22 -33.56
N ARG A 976 -6.57 13.39 -34.19
CA ARG A 976 -5.54 13.84 -35.14
C ARG A 976 -4.17 13.95 -34.48
N THR A 977 -4.10 14.41 -33.23
CA THR A 977 -2.84 14.49 -32.47
C THR A 977 -2.25 13.11 -32.18
N LEU A 978 -3.09 12.09 -31.94
CA LEU A 978 -2.63 10.71 -31.77
C LEU A 978 -2.08 10.12 -33.08
N GLU A 979 -2.78 10.35 -34.19
CA GLU A 979 -2.48 9.78 -35.51
C GLU A 979 -1.32 10.49 -36.22
N GLU A 980 -1.33 11.82 -36.22
CA GLU A 980 -0.41 12.67 -37.01
C GLU A 980 0.68 13.32 -36.14
N GLY A 981 0.56 13.28 -34.81
CA GLY A 981 1.52 13.90 -33.88
C GLY A 981 1.21 15.36 -33.54
N PRO A 982 2.22 16.15 -33.10
CA PRO A 982 2.06 17.54 -32.64
C PRO A 982 1.32 18.43 -33.63
N GLN A 983 0.35 19.21 -33.15
CA GLN A 983 -0.49 20.09 -33.97
C GLN A 983 -0.21 21.57 -33.65
N LEU A 984 -0.06 22.38 -34.71
CA LEU A 984 0.03 23.84 -34.65
C LEU A 984 -1.06 24.44 -35.53
N LEU A 985 -1.95 25.24 -34.94
CA LEU A 985 -3.01 25.95 -35.65
C LEU A 985 -2.84 27.45 -35.48
N LEU A 986 -2.66 28.15 -36.60
CA LEU A 986 -2.54 29.62 -36.66
C LEU A 986 -3.70 30.17 -37.48
N ARG A 987 -4.49 31.06 -36.88
CA ARG A 987 -5.72 31.59 -37.46
C ARG A 987 -5.72 33.12 -37.43
N GLU A 988 -6.21 33.73 -38.50
CA GLU A 988 -6.38 35.19 -38.60
C GLU A 988 -7.80 35.65 -38.24
N GLU A 989 -8.82 34.84 -38.54
CA GLU A 989 -10.22 35.10 -38.21
C GLU A 989 -10.66 34.26 -36.99
N THR A 990 -11.04 34.95 -35.91
CA THR A 990 -11.49 34.37 -34.63
C THR A 990 -13.02 34.42 -34.47
N SER A 991 -13.77 34.49 -35.57
CA SER A 991 -15.24 34.52 -35.57
C SER A 991 -15.89 33.21 -35.07
N SER A 992 -15.13 32.12 -35.02
CA SER A 992 -15.55 30.82 -34.47
C SER A 992 -14.38 30.11 -33.79
N HIS A 993 -14.65 29.17 -32.88
CA HIS A 993 -13.63 28.30 -32.31
C HIS A 993 -12.96 27.40 -33.36
N PRO A 994 -11.72 26.92 -33.11
CA PRO A 994 -11.04 26.04 -34.05
C PRO A 994 -11.87 24.77 -34.33
N PRO A 995 -11.96 24.31 -35.60
CA PRO A 995 -12.75 23.14 -35.93
C PRO A 995 -12.26 21.88 -35.20
N GLY A 996 -13.17 21.14 -34.58
CA GLY A 996 -12.85 19.88 -33.90
C GLY A 996 -12.19 20.04 -32.52
N THR A 997 -12.15 21.25 -31.97
CA THR A 997 -11.77 21.52 -30.57
C THR A 997 -13.01 21.69 -29.70
N ILE A 998 -12.88 21.40 -28.40
CA ILE A 998 -13.90 21.69 -27.40
C ILE A 998 -13.49 22.99 -26.70
N PRO A 999 -14.27 24.08 -26.81
CA PRO A 999 -13.95 25.33 -26.14
C PRO A 999 -14.13 25.20 -24.62
N PHE A 1000 -13.30 25.91 -23.86
CA PHE A 1000 -13.35 25.97 -22.40
C PHE A 1000 -12.94 27.37 -21.93
N GLY A 1001 -13.32 27.75 -20.71
CA GLY A 1001 -13.06 29.10 -20.19
C GLY A 1001 -13.98 30.15 -20.78
N ASP A 1002 -13.42 31.24 -21.31
CA ASP A 1002 -14.17 32.28 -22.02
C ASP A 1002 -14.57 31.78 -23.42
N THR A 1003 -15.71 31.08 -23.47
CA THR A 1003 -16.22 30.49 -24.71
C THR A 1003 -16.71 31.52 -25.72
N GLU A 1004 -16.81 32.80 -25.38
CA GLU A 1004 -17.13 33.86 -26.35
C GLU A 1004 -15.88 34.29 -27.13
N ARG A 1005 -14.69 34.04 -26.59
CA ARG A 1005 -13.41 34.40 -27.19
C ARG A 1005 -12.75 33.20 -27.88
N ALA A 1006 -12.65 33.25 -29.21
CA ALA A 1006 -12.00 32.16 -29.94
C ALA A 1006 -10.47 32.27 -29.97
N THR A 1007 -9.81 31.13 -29.78
CA THR A 1007 -8.35 31.00 -29.88
C THR A 1007 -7.85 31.26 -31.29
N ALA A 1008 -6.81 32.11 -31.39
CA ALA A 1008 -6.15 32.50 -32.64
C ALA A 1008 -4.90 31.65 -32.93
N SER A 1009 -4.12 31.31 -31.91
CA SER A 1009 -2.93 30.47 -32.02
C SER A 1009 -3.00 29.32 -31.02
N LEU A 1010 -2.83 28.08 -31.48
CA LEU A 1010 -2.98 26.88 -30.65
C LEU A 1010 -1.86 25.88 -30.95
N MET A 1011 -1.24 25.36 -29.88
CA MET A 1011 -0.36 24.20 -29.92
C MET A 1011 -0.98 23.06 -29.11
N TYR A 1012 -0.97 21.85 -29.66
CA TYR A 1012 -1.56 20.67 -29.04
C TYR A 1012 -0.63 19.48 -29.25
N VAL A 1013 -0.17 18.88 -28.15
CA VAL A 1013 0.83 17.81 -28.18
C VAL A 1013 0.37 16.58 -27.39
N PRO A 1014 0.74 15.37 -27.82
CA PRO A 1014 0.52 14.17 -27.04
C PRO A 1014 1.55 14.08 -25.91
N VAL A 1015 1.09 13.68 -24.72
CA VAL A 1015 1.96 13.28 -23.60
C VAL A 1015 2.25 11.79 -23.78
N ARG A 1016 3.51 11.43 -24.07
CA ARG A 1016 3.90 10.05 -24.43
C ARG A 1016 4.93 9.46 -23.48
N GLN A 1017 4.74 8.20 -23.11
CA GLN A 1017 5.78 7.39 -22.49
C GLN A 1017 6.16 6.26 -23.46
N GLY A 1018 7.32 6.38 -24.08
CA GLY A 1018 7.72 5.52 -25.19
C GLY A 1018 6.75 5.65 -26.36
N ALA A 1019 6.21 4.53 -26.84
CA ALA A 1019 5.27 4.49 -27.96
C ALA A 1019 3.80 4.76 -27.58
N ARG A 1020 3.48 4.89 -26.29
CA ARG A 1020 2.09 5.00 -25.79
C ARG A 1020 1.77 6.45 -25.41
N ALA A 1021 0.65 6.97 -25.91
CA ALA A 1021 0.09 8.24 -25.45
C ALA A 1021 -0.73 8.02 -24.16
N ILE A 1022 -0.45 8.81 -23.13
CA ILE A 1022 -1.13 8.74 -21.83
C ILE A 1022 -2.02 9.97 -21.57
N GLY A 1023 -1.90 11.00 -22.41
CA GLY A 1023 -2.66 12.24 -22.27
C GLY A 1023 -2.34 13.25 -23.36
N PHE A 1024 -2.83 14.47 -23.17
CA PHE A 1024 -2.63 15.61 -24.04
C PHE A 1024 -2.25 16.85 -23.23
N LEU A 1025 -1.44 17.71 -23.84
CA LEU A 1025 -1.07 19.01 -23.33
C LEU A 1025 -1.31 20.05 -24.43
N SER A 1026 -1.94 21.16 -24.07
CA SER A 1026 -2.17 22.26 -25.00
C SER A 1026 -1.96 23.62 -24.36
N VAL A 1027 -1.38 24.51 -25.15
CA VAL A 1027 -1.27 25.95 -24.88
C VAL A 1027 -1.87 26.74 -26.02
N GLN A 1028 -2.54 27.82 -25.67
CA GLN A 1028 -3.38 28.60 -26.56
C GLN A 1028 -3.17 30.10 -26.30
N SER A 1029 -3.27 30.88 -27.37
CA SER A 1029 -3.27 32.35 -27.30
C SER A 1029 -4.37 32.93 -28.18
N TYR A 1030 -4.95 34.02 -27.69
CA TYR A 1030 -5.92 34.83 -28.41
C TYR A 1030 -5.26 35.78 -29.41
N THR A 1031 -3.93 35.86 -29.40
CA THR A 1031 -3.15 36.68 -30.34
C THR A 1031 -2.74 35.83 -31.55
N PRO A 1032 -3.00 36.29 -32.79
CA PRO A 1032 -2.59 35.56 -34.00
C PRO A 1032 -1.06 35.43 -34.14
N ARG A 1033 -0.61 34.29 -34.68
CA ARG A 1033 0.79 34.02 -35.09
C ARG A 1033 1.84 34.17 -33.96
N VAL A 1034 1.48 33.87 -32.71
CA VAL A 1034 2.42 33.91 -31.55
C VAL A 1034 3.28 32.63 -31.43
N TYR A 1035 2.82 31.53 -32.03
CA TYR A 1035 3.50 30.23 -32.00
C TYR A 1035 4.06 29.82 -33.35
N ASP A 1036 5.15 29.06 -33.33
CA ASP A 1036 5.87 28.54 -34.50
C ASP A 1036 6.32 27.09 -34.27
N ALA A 1037 7.04 26.51 -35.24
CA ALA A 1037 7.52 25.14 -35.17
C ALA A 1037 8.55 24.91 -34.06
N GLU A 1038 9.38 25.90 -33.73
CA GLU A 1038 10.38 25.80 -32.66
C GLU A 1038 9.69 25.73 -31.29
N LYS A 1039 8.70 26.59 -31.06
CA LYS A 1039 7.87 26.56 -29.84
C LYS A 1039 7.05 25.28 -29.71
N LEU A 1040 6.58 24.72 -30.83
CA LEU A 1040 5.89 23.42 -30.84
C LEU A 1040 6.82 22.29 -30.38
N GLN A 1041 8.07 22.29 -30.83
CA GLN A 1041 9.08 21.33 -30.37
C GLN A 1041 9.39 21.50 -28.87
N THR A 1042 9.49 22.74 -28.39
CA THR A 1042 9.67 23.02 -26.96
C THR A 1042 8.50 22.51 -26.12
N LEU A 1043 7.25 22.67 -26.60
CA LEU A 1043 6.07 22.13 -25.93
C LEU A 1043 6.05 20.59 -25.93
N GLN A 1044 6.44 19.95 -27.03
CA GLN A 1044 6.56 18.49 -27.08
C GLN A 1044 7.61 17.97 -26.10
N ALA A 1045 8.78 18.60 -26.05
CA ALA A 1045 9.83 18.24 -25.09
C ALA A 1045 9.34 18.38 -23.63
N LEU A 1046 8.55 19.42 -23.34
CA LEU A 1046 7.89 19.58 -22.05
C LEU A 1046 6.93 18.43 -21.76
N ALA A 1047 6.07 18.07 -22.72
CA ALA A 1047 5.12 16.96 -22.58
C ALA A 1047 5.81 15.61 -22.32
N ASP A 1048 6.86 15.30 -23.08
CA ASP A 1048 7.63 14.06 -22.95
C ASP A 1048 8.32 13.96 -21.59
N HIS A 1049 8.90 15.07 -21.11
CA HIS A 1049 9.57 15.10 -19.80
C HIS A 1049 8.59 14.92 -18.62
N CYS A 1050 7.33 15.33 -18.80
CA CYS A 1050 6.29 15.19 -17.78
C CYS A 1050 5.61 13.82 -17.79
N ALA A 1051 5.71 13.07 -18.89
CA ALA A 1051 5.00 11.81 -19.09
C ALA A 1051 5.32 10.77 -18.00
N GLY A 1052 6.61 10.57 -17.71
CA GLY A 1052 7.04 9.60 -16.70
C GLY A 1052 6.56 9.93 -15.28
N ALA A 1053 6.47 11.21 -14.93
CA ALA A 1053 5.95 11.63 -13.64
C ALA A 1053 4.42 11.45 -13.54
N LEU A 1054 3.68 11.81 -14.60
CA LEU A 1054 2.22 11.65 -14.66
C LEU A 1054 1.82 10.16 -14.67
N GLU A 1055 2.55 9.30 -15.38
CA GLU A 1055 2.32 7.86 -15.40
C GLU A 1055 2.65 7.21 -14.05
N ARG A 1056 3.78 7.58 -13.43
CA ARG A 1056 4.12 7.10 -12.07
C ARG A 1056 3.01 7.44 -11.08
N ILE A 1057 2.55 8.69 -11.08
CA ILE A 1057 1.47 9.13 -10.19
C ILE A 1057 0.16 8.41 -10.51
N GLN A 1058 -0.19 8.20 -11.79
CA GLN A 1058 -1.37 7.40 -12.17
C GLN A 1058 -1.25 5.94 -11.71
N ALA A 1059 -0.08 5.33 -11.85
CA ALA A 1059 0.16 3.95 -11.44
C ALA A 1059 0.10 3.82 -9.91
N GLU A 1060 0.67 4.76 -9.17
CA GLU A 1060 0.59 4.83 -7.71
C GLU A 1060 -0.85 5.04 -7.24
N VAL A 1061 -1.62 5.95 -7.87
CA VAL A 1061 -3.03 6.18 -7.53
C VAL A 1061 -3.89 4.96 -7.89
N ALA A 1062 -3.66 4.32 -9.04
CA ALA A 1062 -4.38 3.11 -9.45
C ALA A 1062 -4.03 1.91 -8.56
N LEU A 1063 -2.75 1.78 -8.17
CA LEU A 1063 -2.31 0.77 -7.20
C LEU A 1063 -2.93 1.04 -5.84
N HIS A 1064 -2.90 2.27 -5.34
CA HIS A 1064 -3.52 2.62 -4.07
C HIS A 1064 -5.03 2.41 -4.08
N GLN A 1065 -5.72 2.75 -5.17
CA GLN A 1065 -7.16 2.47 -5.32
C GLN A 1065 -7.46 0.98 -5.46
N SER A 1066 -6.57 0.21 -6.09
CA SER A 1066 -6.69 -1.25 -6.18
C SER A 1066 -6.41 -1.90 -4.82
N GLU A 1067 -5.39 -1.43 -4.08
CA GLU A 1067 -5.04 -1.85 -2.73
C GLU A 1067 -6.13 -1.46 -1.73
N GLU A 1068 -6.70 -0.26 -1.79
CA GLU A 1068 -7.85 0.13 -1.01
C GLU A 1068 -9.08 -0.69 -1.39
N ARG A 1069 -9.28 -1.01 -2.68
CA ARG A 1069 -10.37 -1.89 -3.11
C ARG A 1069 -10.18 -3.32 -2.62
N TYR A 1070 -8.97 -3.88 -2.69
CA TYR A 1070 -8.64 -5.20 -2.16
C TYR A 1070 -8.69 -5.23 -0.64
N ARG A 1071 -8.18 -4.18 0.01
CA ARG A 1071 -8.29 -3.98 1.45
C ARG A 1071 -9.75 -3.89 1.86
N LEU A 1072 -10.58 -3.08 1.21
CA LEU A 1072 -12.02 -3.03 1.46
C LEU A 1072 -12.74 -4.34 1.13
N LEU A 1073 -12.29 -5.11 0.14
CA LEU A 1073 -12.83 -6.45 -0.16
C LEU A 1073 -12.47 -7.46 0.92
N VAL A 1074 -11.25 -7.41 1.46
CA VAL A 1074 -10.77 -8.30 2.53
C VAL A 1074 -11.29 -7.86 3.90
N GLU A 1075 -11.37 -6.56 4.16
CA GLU A 1075 -11.85 -5.95 5.41
C GLU A 1075 -13.37 -6.01 5.53
N ASN A 1076 -14.13 -6.02 4.43
CA ASN A 1076 -15.59 -6.25 4.42
C ASN A 1076 -15.98 -7.66 3.97
N SER A 1077 -15.02 -8.58 3.79
CA SER A 1077 -15.31 -9.99 3.55
C SER A 1077 -15.86 -10.62 4.83
N ASN A 1078 -16.96 -11.37 4.73
CA ASN A 1078 -17.47 -12.18 5.85
C ASN A 1078 -16.57 -13.37 6.20
N ASP A 1079 -15.60 -13.71 5.35
CA ASP A 1079 -14.63 -14.76 5.59
C ASP A 1079 -13.45 -14.25 6.44
N LEU A 1080 -12.96 -15.11 7.33
CA LEU A 1080 -11.70 -14.91 8.06
C LEU A 1080 -10.52 -15.05 7.10
N VAL A 1081 -9.91 -13.93 6.73
CA VAL A 1081 -8.72 -13.92 5.89
C VAL A 1081 -7.51 -13.67 6.78
N CYS A 1082 -6.58 -14.62 6.82
CA CYS A 1082 -5.27 -14.40 7.43
C CYS A 1082 -4.15 -14.85 6.49
N GLU A 1083 -3.01 -14.19 6.63
CA GLU A 1083 -1.76 -14.61 6.03
C GLU A 1083 -0.85 -15.09 7.16
N LEU A 1084 -0.29 -16.29 7.01
CA LEU A 1084 0.59 -16.89 8.00
C LEU A 1084 2.02 -16.96 7.45
N SER A 1085 2.99 -16.73 8.32
CA SER A 1085 4.37 -17.11 8.08
C SER A 1085 4.45 -18.63 8.00
N VAL A 1086 5.48 -19.13 7.34
CA VAL A 1086 5.75 -20.59 7.26
C VAL A 1086 6.00 -21.22 8.65
N GLU A 1087 6.29 -20.43 9.69
CA GLU A 1087 6.34 -20.92 11.09
C GLU A 1087 4.97 -20.94 11.77
N GLY A 1088 3.90 -20.61 11.04
CA GLY A 1088 2.52 -20.52 11.54
C GLY A 1088 2.16 -19.15 12.11
N ARG A 1089 3.02 -18.12 12.03
CA ARG A 1089 2.74 -16.82 12.67
C ARG A 1089 1.81 -15.95 11.84
N TYR A 1090 0.81 -15.30 12.43
CA TYR A 1090 -0.01 -14.34 11.70
C TYR A 1090 0.84 -13.16 11.20
N LEU A 1091 0.93 -12.99 9.89
CA LEU A 1091 1.57 -11.85 9.22
C LEU A 1091 0.54 -10.77 8.90
N TYR A 1092 -0.68 -11.19 8.57
CA TYR A 1092 -1.82 -10.32 8.33
C TYR A 1092 -3.09 -11.02 8.79
N VAL A 1093 -4.04 -10.25 9.33
CA VAL A 1093 -5.32 -10.76 9.81
C VAL A 1093 -6.39 -9.73 9.47
N SER A 1094 -7.45 -10.15 8.76
CA SER A 1094 -8.56 -9.27 8.41
C SER A 1094 -9.32 -8.82 9.67
N PRO A 1095 -9.85 -7.58 9.73
CA PRO A 1095 -10.65 -7.06 10.86
C PRO A 1095 -11.79 -7.95 11.32
N ASN A 1096 -12.33 -8.78 10.43
CA ASN A 1096 -13.43 -9.68 10.75
C ASN A 1096 -13.05 -10.82 11.71
N TYR A 1097 -11.75 -11.05 11.96
CA TYR A 1097 -11.28 -11.87 13.09
C TYR A 1097 -11.81 -11.33 14.43
N ALA A 1098 -11.84 -10.02 14.62
CA ALA A 1098 -12.38 -9.44 15.85
C ALA A 1098 -13.87 -9.76 16.03
N ALA A 1099 -14.63 -9.78 14.93
CA ALA A 1099 -16.07 -10.03 14.96
C ALA A 1099 -16.43 -11.50 15.16
N LEU A 1100 -15.63 -12.43 14.61
CA LEU A 1100 -15.94 -13.86 14.59
C LEU A 1100 -15.16 -14.67 15.64
N THR A 1101 -13.91 -14.32 15.93
CA THR A 1101 -13.07 -15.02 16.92
C THR A 1101 -12.90 -14.24 18.21
N GLY A 1102 -13.28 -12.96 18.24
CA GLY A 1102 -13.14 -12.08 19.41
C GLY A 1102 -11.73 -11.54 19.62
N HIS A 1103 -10.75 -11.96 18.80
CA HIS A 1103 -9.39 -11.48 18.84
C HIS A 1103 -9.18 -10.37 17.82
N VAL A 1104 -8.68 -9.22 18.28
CA VAL A 1104 -8.41 -8.11 17.38
C VAL A 1104 -7.15 -8.40 16.54
N PRO A 1105 -7.09 -7.97 15.26
CA PRO A 1105 -5.95 -8.24 14.39
C PRO A 1105 -4.59 -7.89 14.99
N GLU A 1106 -4.52 -6.83 15.80
CA GLU A 1106 -3.29 -6.39 16.47
C GLU A 1106 -2.79 -7.38 17.53
N GLU A 1107 -3.69 -8.14 18.17
CA GLU A 1107 -3.32 -9.18 19.14
C GLU A 1107 -2.75 -10.39 18.43
N LEU A 1108 -3.30 -10.73 17.26
CA LEU A 1108 -2.94 -11.93 16.52
C LEU A 1108 -1.62 -11.75 15.74
N SER A 1109 -1.35 -10.54 15.26
CA SER A 1109 -0.15 -10.22 14.47
C SER A 1109 1.14 -10.64 15.19
N GLY A 1110 1.91 -11.53 14.57
CA GLY A 1110 3.15 -12.10 15.08
C GLY A 1110 3.00 -13.33 16.00
N GLN A 1111 1.79 -13.65 16.48
CA GLN A 1111 1.50 -14.86 17.26
C GLN A 1111 1.42 -16.09 16.37
N ASN A 1112 1.77 -17.27 16.91
CA ASN A 1112 1.66 -18.51 16.17
C ASN A 1112 0.19 -18.99 16.15
N ALA A 1113 -0.37 -19.17 14.95
CA ALA A 1113 -1.73 -19.67 14.77
C ALA A 1113 -1.93 -21.06 15.37
N LEU A 1114 -0.87 -21.88 15.48
CA LEU A 1114 -0.92 -23.18 16.13
C LEU A 1114 -1.07 -23.09 17.65
N ASP A 1115 -0.76 -21.96 18.28
CA ASP A 1115 -0.96 -21.77 19.73
C ASP A 1115 -2.45 -21.49 20.05
N GLN A 1116 -3.28 -21.28 19.03
CA GLN A 1116 -4.71 -20.96 19.14
C GLN A 1116 -5.65 -22.10 18.68
N VAL A 1117 -5.08 -23.21 18.21
CA VAL A 1117 -5.77 -24.47 17.89
C VAL A 1117 -5.50 -25.46 19.02
#